data_AF-A0A7S0T9C7-F1
#
_entry.id   AF-A0A7S0T9C7-F1
#
_cell.length_a   1.000
_cell.length_b   1.000
_cell.length_c   1.000
_cell.angle_alpha   90.00
_cell.angle_beta   90.00
_cell.angle_gamma   90.00
#
_symmetry.space_group_name_H-M   'P 1'
#
loop_
_entity.id
_entity.type
_entity.pdbx_description
1 polymer ?
#
loop_
_entity_poly.entity_id
_entity_poly.type
_entity_poly.pdbx_seq_one_letter_code
_entity_poly.pdbx_strand_id
1 'polypeptide(L)'
;MPATVLEAQLVQLSAFAKALPPGIFVSSADVLLEYGDAPLSYDADIYEAMERGITALGHPSPLIIGSQHGVFCCDAKEVEMRMEAMRAGNDQTSLRPLMSHRCLQKPGIEAMREAGAVLLGYETESDEWVLTDSAFHIGVEACEALIALAKTKGDVLAECEVDAYGDFMQPLGRKADTSYLDRVDHLASVTSSTNLDGSERLRLARRAVAEVMHGRPLVVIPLLTSRFIHLGTIPEFLYHTTMDEKCLRLLPAPNFPVKMASYIHSSVETPPFTTIMLSSIEQGTCIGQGSCLVKCAVQEGATIGERCALYDVDIYNGAKVPPGTFMHTLPLTGGKYVTIILHVDDVMKSKTSSTVCGVLVEDAVKILRKHNALPSGGAWGVEQSHTTTLATIYRVANERYAAEQYALWMASILRNEKQEEYACPFDSSSYLSIAQALRLHANHTEMLNRQNDLHEKIITQTLYAVLDASLPADEWSNLAERRHLLEIRKRCEDSFLNETSVCSELEKMIPIIEKRMYSTLLLRARVALSLRLPHAAAIAQTFLRTIITELSLSKFPQPNKCGSQFKQVIVKYPARLNFAGGWTDTPPYCLENRGCVLHVPCLVDGEMPILARASFPQDPGDKPVIRLAVRDPITGNISTEDVNTMSDLLTYNEPSSPFALHKAVWAFFLSSISALDASAFNLELYIMHRFGGHQYFDGCIELYSSVDLPTGSGLGTSSILAFAMLHSLLELLYGEPWNWSDDRSRLACHVVRIPDTKPDTKGPIASIKVDWMANAVLAIEQLMTTGGGWQDQVGGALVGMRLSSSSPGCNRFQSEIRDEALPSYAYHVLSFTDDEKVLFNHRIVCVFTGTCRLAKGVCDSVVATWQRREVGVASALSNSATIATKVYDALSKDHGNQGLEARLAEVGVLLEMHKHVQRELWPSIESPSVTAIYDALRPFCEGTFICGAGSGGHVVGILRPHVAKTSPDVAQ
;
A
#
# COMPACT_ATOMS: atom_id res chain seq x y z
N MET A 1 3.16 8.11 13.59
CA MET A 1 4.05 7.64 14.68
C MET A 1 4.91 8.82 15.09
N PRO A 2 5.26 8.99 16.38
CA PRO A 2 6.08 10.12 16.78
C PRO A 2 7.47 10.02 16.15
N ALA A 3 7.85 11.04 15.37
CA ALA A 3 9.14 11.20 14.71
C ALA A 3 10.10 12.09 15.51
N THR A 4 9.61 12.68 16.62
CA THR A 4 10.37 13.55 17.52
C THR A 4 10.04 13.21 18.98
N VAL A 5 10.93 13.57 19.91
CA VAL A 5 10.69 13.46 21.36
C VAL A 5 9.42 14.21 21.75
N LEU A 6 9.20 15.40 21.17
CA LEU A 6 7.99 16.20 21.38
C LEU A 6 6.71 15.46 20.98
N GLU A 7 6.68 14.84 19.81
CA GLU A 7 5.51 14.05 19.39
C GLU A 7 5.28 12.85 20.30
N ALA A 8 6.34 12.20 20.79
CA ALA A 8 6.24 11.09 21.73
C ALA A 8 5.66 11.57 23.07
N GLN A 9 6.12 12.71 23.56
CA GLN A 9 5.57 13.36 24.75
C GLN A 9 4.09 13.73 24.58
N LEU A 10 3.69 14.29 23.43
CA LEU A 10 2.29 14.65 23.17
C LEU A 10 1.36 13.43 23.23
N VAL A 11 1.80 12.30 22.68
CA VAL A 11 1.04 11.04 22.74
C VAL A 11 0.93 10.55 24.18
N GLN A 12 2.05 10.48 24.90
CA GLN A 12 2.10 10.04 26.30
C GLN A 12 1.21 10.92 27.18
N LEU A 13 1.43 12.24 27.16
CA LEU A 13 0.77 13.23 28.02
C LEU A 13 -0.71 13.47 27.69
N SER A 14 -1.24 12.90 26.59
CA SER A 14 -2.64 13.07 26.19
C SER A 14 -3.64 12.60 27.26
N ALA A 15 -3.26 11.63 28.10
CA ALA A 15 -4.08 11.19 29.23
C ALA A 15 -4.27 12.30 30.27
N PHE A 16 -3.20 13.03 30.61
CA PHE A 16 -3.25 14.17 31.53
C PHE A 16 -4.11 15.30 30.99
N ALA A 17 -4.00 15.60 29.68
CA ALA A 17 -4.80 16.64 29.05
C ALA A 17 -6.32 16.42 29.15
N LYS A 18 -6.78 15.17 29.31
CA LYS A 18 -8.20 14.85 29.50
C LYS A 18 -8.67 14.99 30.95
N ALA A 19 -7.76 14.93 31.92
CA ALA A 19 -8.10 14.87 33.33
C ALA A 19 -7.84 16.19 34.07
N LEU A 20 -6.80 16.92 33.68
CA LEU A 20 -6.43 18.20 34.29
C LEU A 20 -7.45 19.30 33.99
N PRO A 21 -7.60 20.30 34.88
CA PRO A 21 -8.40 21.48 34.59
C PRO A 21 -7.88 22.29 33.41
N PRO A 22 -8.66 23.25 32.88
CA PRO A 22 -8.18 24.20 31.89
C PRO A 22 -6.89 24.89 32.36
N GLY A 23 -5.92 25.05 31.45
CA GLY A 23 -4.64 25.65 31.78
C GLY A 23 -3.54 25.37 30.74
N ILE A 24 -2.28 25.52 31.15
CA ILE A 24 -1.10 25.35 30.28
C ILE A 24 -0.21 24.24 30.82
N PHE A 25 0.13 23.26 29.99
CA PHE A 25 1.09 22.21 30.33
C PHE A 25 2.50 22.58 29.85
N VAL A 26 3.49 22.47 30.74
CA VAL A 26 4.90 22.79 30.52
C VAL A 26 5.72 21.51 30.70
N SER A 27 6.55 21.18 29.70
CA SER A 27 7.45 20.02 29.72
C SER A 27 8.77 20.38 29.02
N SER A 28 9.86 19.72 29.39
CA SER A 28 11.14 19.89 28.70
C SER A 28 11.18 19.10 27.39
N ALA A 29 11.77 19.65 26.34
CA ALA A 29 11.82 19.01 25.01
C ALA A 29 12.81 17.83 24.92
N ASP A 30 13.65 17.63 25.92
CA ASP A 30 14.72 16.63 25.99
C ASP A 30 14.45 15.52 27.02
N VAL A 31 13.20 15.38 27.49
CA VAL A 31 12.81 14.36 28.46
C VAL A 31 11.73 13.45 27.88
N LEU A 32 11.83 12.15 28.09
CA LEU A 32 10.74 11.21 27.86
C LEU A 32 10.25 10.66 29.21
N LEU A 33 8.92 10.59 29.37
CA LEU A 33 8.29 10.10 30.60
C LEU A 33 7.63 8.76 30.32
N GLU A 34 8.20 7.70 30.90
CA GLU A 34 7.56 6.39 30.90
C GLU A 34 6.73 6.28 32.18
N TYR A 35 5.42 6.04 32.05
CA TYR A 35 4.51 5.79 33.17
C TYR A 35 3.36 4.89 32.70
N GLY A 36 2.72 4.16 33.61
CA GLY A 36 1.60 3.28 33.29
C GLY A 36 0.31 4.05 32.93
N ASP A 37 -0.78 3.32 32.69
CA ASP A 37 -2.10 3.94 32.53
C ASP A 37 -2.44 4.76 33.79
N ALA A 38 -2.65 6.06 33.64
CA ALA A 38 -2.95 6.96 34.74
C ALA A 38 -4.48 7.17 34.86
N PRO A 39 -5.22 6.41 35.69
CA PRO A 39 -6.60 6.69 36.02
C PRO A 39 -6.66 7.93 36.92
N LEU A 40 -6.75 9.10 36.31
CA LEU A 40 -6.77 10.37 37.00
C LEU A 40 -8.20 10.77 37.33
N SER A 41 -8.64 10.45 38.55
CA SER A 41 -9.86 10.99 39.16
C SER A 41 -9.47 11.84 40.35
N TYR A 42 -10.08 13.03 40.45
CA TYR A 42 -9.73 14.02 41.45
C TYR A 42 -10.95 14.41 42.28
N ASP A 43 -10.74 14.60 43.59
CA ASP A 43 -11.75 15.20 44.44
C ASP A 43 -11.90 16.69 44.14
N ALA A 44 -13.07 17.26 44.45
CA ALA A 44 -13.38 18.66 44.14
C ALA A 44 -12.35 19.66 44.71
N ASP A 45 -11.93 19.48 45.97
CA ASP A 45 -10.96 20.37 46.62
C ASP A 45 -9.59 20.34 45.94
N ILE A 46 -9.16 19.15 45.48
CA ILE A 46 -7.90 18.99 44.74
C ILE A 46 -8.04 19.64 43.37
N TYR A 47 -9.16 19.43 42.67
CA TYR A 47 -9.39 20.02 41.36
C TYR A 47 -9.38 21.55 41.42
N GLU A 48 -10.03 22.16 42.43
CA GLU A 48 -9.96 23.62 42.66
C GLU A 48 -8.53 24.08 42.95
N ALA A 49 -7.76 23.32 43.75
CA ALA A 49 -6.36 23.63 44.02
C ALA A 49 -5.51 23.58 42.74
N MET A 50 -5.79 22.65 41.83
CA MET A 50 -5.14 22.53 40.52
C MET A 50 -5.47 23.71 39.60
N GLU A 51 -6.70 24.24 39.62
CA GLU A 51 -7.11 25.44 38.86
C GLU A 51 -6.40 26.71 39.35
N ARG A 52 -6.20 26.81 40.67
CA ARG A 52 -5.61 27.97 41.35
C ARG A 52 -4.09 28.02 41.33
N GLY A 53 -3.45 26.88 41.14
CA GLY A 53 -2.01 26.69 41.37
C GLY A 53 -1.29 25.96 40.25
N ILE A 54 -0.21 25.26 40.61
CA ILE A 54 0.53 24.38 39.70
C ILE A 54 0.35 22.93 40.13
N THR A 55 0.16 22.05 39.15
CA THR A 55 0.15 20.60 39.32
C THR A 55 1.37 20.00 38.66
N ALA A 56 2.33 19.51 39.43
CA ALA A 56 3.55 18.92 38.93
C ALA A 56 3.50 17.38 38.91
N LEU A 57 4.22 16.78 37.98
CA LEU A 57 4.47 15.35 37.95
C LEU A 57 5.70 15.04 38.80
N GLY A 58 5.53 14.20 39.82
CA GLY A 58 6.56 13.81 40.77
C GLY A 58 7.12 12.42 40.48
N HIS A 59 8.43 12.32 40.31
CA HIS A 59 9.12 11.07 39.97
C HIS A 59 9.99 10.58 41.13
N PRO A 60 9.97 9.28 41.46
CA PRO A 60 10.90 8.72 42.43
C PRO A 60 12.31 8.74 41.86
N SER A 61 13.22 9.43 42.56
CA SER A 61 14.59 9.67 42.11
C SER A 61 15.61 9.46 43.23
N PRO A 62 16.82 8.95 42.91
CA PRO A 62 17.94 8.96 43.85
C PRO A 62 18.34 10.38 44.26
N LEU A 63 18.94 10.53 45.44
CA LEU A 63 19.35 11.84 45.96
C LEU A 63 20.32 12.61 45.03
N ILE A 64 21.15 11.89 44.26
CA ILE A 64 22.04 12.50 43.28
C ILE A 64 21.26 13.21 42.16
N ILE A 65 20.19 12.58 41.65
CA ILE A 65 19.30 13.20 40.65
C ILE A 65 18.55 14.36 41.30
N GLY A 66 18.08 14.19 42.55
CA GLY A 66 17.48 15.28 43.32
C GLY A 66 18.34 16.54 43.38
N SER A 67 19.68 16.41 43.40
CA SER A 67 20.57 17.58 43.45
C SER A 67 20.64 18.39 42.16
N GLN A 68 20.10 17.84 41.06
CA GLN A 68 20.09 18.45 39.74
C GLN A 68 18.69 18.91 39.30
N HIS A 69 17.66 18.57 40.08
CA HIS A 69 16.24 18.76 39.78
C HIS A 69 15.51 19.52 40.90
N GLY A 70 14.26 19.92 40.64
CA GLY A 70 13.33 20.38 41.66
C GLY A 70 12.87 19.22 42.54
N VAL A 71 12.86 19.39 43.87
CA VAL A 71 12.48 18.36 44.84
C VAL A 71 11.22 18.79 45.61
N PHE A 72 10.17 17.96 45.53
CA PHE A 72 8.90 18.22 46.21
C PHE A 72 8.92 17.77 47.67
N CYS A 73 8.47 18.65 48.56
CA CYS A 73 8.32 18.35 49.98
C CYS A 73 6.84 18.08 50.32
N CYS A 74 6.39 16.82 50.20
CA CYS A 74 5.03 16.38 50.57
C CYS A 74 4.96 15.85 52.02
N ASP A 75 3.78 15.44 52.49
CA ASP A 75 3.66 14.72 53.76
C ASP A 75 4.18 13.28 53.57
N ALA A 76 5.24 12.92 54.31
CA ALA A 76 5.90 11.62 54.17
C ALA A 76 4.94 10.44 54.37
N LYS A 77 3.97 10.55 55.30
CA LYS A 77 3.00 9.47 55.55
C LYS A 77 2.03 9.29 54.38
N GLU A 78 1.66 10.39 53.72
CA GLU A 78 0.81 10.31 52.54
C GLU A 78 1.56 9.68 51.37
N VAL A 79 2.84 10.02 51.18
CA VAL A 79 3.67 9.40 50.13
C VAL A 79 3.87 7.90 50.40
N GLU A 80 4.18 7.51 51.64
CA GLU A 80 4.29 6.10 52.06
C GLU A 80 3.00 5.33 51.78
N MET A 81 1.84 5.90 52.08
CA MET A 81 0.54 5.29 51.75
C MET A 81 0.37 5.05 50.23
N ARG A 82 0.84 5.97 49.38
CA ARG A 82 0.81 5.77 47.91
C ARG A 82 1.74 4.64 47.48
N MET A 83 2.92 4.52 48.11
CA MET A 83 3.85 3.44 47.84
C MET A 83 3.29 2.07 48.23
N GLU A 84 2.68 1.96 49.40
CA GLU A 84 2.02 0.73 49.85
C GLU A 84 0.88 0.34 48.89
N ALA A 85 0.08 1.31 48.45
CA ALA A 85 -0.95 1.10 47.45
C ALA A 85 -0.38 0.63 46.10
N MET A 86 0.74 1.21 45.65
CA MET A 86 1.43 0.79 44.42
C MET A 86 1.91 -0.67 44.53
N ARG A 87 2.52 -1.04 45.67
CA ARG A 87 2.96 -2.43 45.93
C ARG A 87 1.79 -3.41 45.99
N ALA A 88 0.62 -2.97 46.42
CA ALA A 88 -0.61 -3.75 46.43
C ALA A 88 -1.34 -3.79 45.06
N GLY A 89 -0.83 -3.10 44.03
CA GLY A 89 -1.47 -3.01 42.70
C GLY A 89 -2.74 -2.16 42.67
N ASN A 90 -2.89 -1.20 43.59
CA ASN A 90 -4.03 -0.29 43.67
C ASN A 90 -3.69 1.06 43.03
N ASP A 91 -3.75 1.11 41.70
CA ASP A 91 -3.36 2.28 40.90
C ASP A 91 -4.21 3.53 41.15
N GLN A 92 -5.49 3.36 41.52
CA GLN A 92 -6.36 4.48 41.89
C GLN A 92 -5.88 5.23 43.14
N THR A 93 -5.28 4.51 44.09
CA THR A 93 -4.80 5.11 45.33
C THR A 93 -3.36 5.58 45.20
N SER A 94 -2.51 4.85 44.49
CA SER A 94 -1.09 5.18 44.34
C SER A 94 -0.83 6.45 43.54
N LEU A 95 -1.71 6.79 42.60
CA LEU A 95 -1.60 7.99 41.74
C LEU A 95 -2.39 9.19 42.26
N ARG A 96 -3.05 9.07 43.42
CA ARG A 96 -3.88 10.17 43.96
C ARG A 96 -3.00 11.38 44.32
N PRO A 97 -3.34 12.59 43.81
CA PRO A 97 -2.52 13.77 44.02
C PRO A 97 -2.28 14.10 45.51
N LEU A 98 -1.18 14.81 45.75
CA LEU A 98 -0.69 15.23 47.05
C LEU A 98 -0.54 16.75 47.09
N MET A 99 -0.78 17.36 48.25
CA MET A 99 -0.40 18.76 48.47
C MET A 99 1.07 18.82 48.86
N SER A 100 1.86 19.51 48.04
CA SER A 100 3.25 19.82 48.39
C SER A 100 3.31 21.08 49.24
N HIS A 101 4.19 21.06 50.24
CA HIS A 101 4.42 22.19 51.11
C HIS A 101 5.30 23.25 50.45
N ARG A 102 6.24 22.81 49.60
CA ARG A 102 7.22 23.64 48.87
C ARG A 102 7.95 22.78 47.83
N CYS A 103 8.58 23.44 46.87
CA CYS A 103 9.56 22.84 45.96
C CYS A 103 10.94 23.45 46.24
N LEU A 104 11.97 22.61 46.33
CA LEU A 104 13.37 23.05 46.43
C LEU A 104 14.03 22.94 45.06
N GLN A 105 14.69 23.99 44.57
CA GLN A 105 15.31 23.96 43.24
C GLN A 105 16.79 23.59 43.30
N LYS A 106 17.16 22.43 42.75
CA LYS A 106 18.53 21.88 42.70
C LYS A 106 19.23 21.91 44.08
N PRO A 107 18.60 21.36 45.14
CA PRO A 107 19.13 21.46 46.49
C PRO A 107 20.35 20.55 46.72
N GLY A 108 21.18 20.89 47.71
CA GLY A 108 22.14 19.92 48.26
C GLY A 108 21.43 18.82 49.05
N ILE A 109 22.08 17.68 49.24
CA ILE A 109 21.51 16.52 49.95
C ILE A 109 21.11 16.89 51.40
N GLU A 110 21.93 17.68 52.10
CA GLU A 110 21.62 18.14 53.46
C GLU A 110 20.34 18.98 53.50
N ALA A 111 20.15 19.90 52.53
CA ALA A 111 18.95 20.70 52.41
C ALA A 111 17.70 19.85 52.14
N MET A 112 17.82 18.75 51.38
CA MET A 112 16.70 17.80 51.20
C MET A 112 16.31 17.14 52.52
N ARG A 113 17.28 16.74 53.35
CA ARG A 113 17.04 16.11 54.66
C ARG A 113 16.43 17.10 55.66
N GLU A 114 17.00 18.29 55.77
CA GLU A 114 16.46 19.36 56.64
C GLU A 114 15.04 19.75 56.24
N ALA A 115 14.75 19.67 54.93
CA ALA A 115 13.43 19.99 54.44
C ALA A 115 12.37 18.90 54.65
N GLY A 116 12.80 17.70 55.06
CA GLY A 116 11.94 16.53 55.21
C GLY A 116 11.51 15.91 53.88
N ALA A 117 12.29 16.10 52.81
CA ALA A 117 11.97 15.59 51.48
C ALA A 117 12.46 14.15 51.24
N VAL A 118 13.45 13.70 52.00
CA VAL A 118 14.06 12.37 51.84
C VAL A 118 13.14 11.31 52.45
N LEU A 119 12.83 10.29 51.65
CA LEU A 119 12.01 9.14 52.00
C LEU A 119 12.87 7.87 51.98
N LEU A 120 12.38 6.82 52.62
CA LEU A 120 13.05 5.53 52.70
C LEU A 120 12.25 4.44 52.00
N GLY A 121 12.94 3.38 51.56
CA GLY A 121 12.30 2.12 51.26
C GLY A 121 11.62 2.05 49.90
N TYR A 122 12.23 2.52 48.81
CA TYR A 122 11.64 2.47 47.45
C TYR A 122 11.80 1.09 46.78
N GLU A 123 13.01 0.73 46.34
CA GLU A 123 13.31 -0.60 45.79
C GLU A 123 13.71 -1.59 46.89
N THR A 124 14.62 -1.17 47.78
CA THR A 124 15.03 -1.90 48.99
C THR A 124 14.67 -1.11 50.24
N GLU A 125 14.57 -1.78 51.40
CA GLU A 125 14.22 -1.15 52.68
C GLU A 125 15.19 -0.04 53.12
N SER A 126 16.42 -0.02 52.58
CA SER A 126 17.47 0.94 52.94
C SER A 126 17.61 2.12 51.97
N ASP A 127 16.89 2.14 50.84
CA ASP A 127 17.12 3.16 49.81
C ASP A 127 16.56 4.53 50.21
N GLU A 128 17.43 5.55 50.23
CA GLU A 128 17.04 6.95 50.32
C GLU A 128 16.67 7.48 48.92
N TRP A 129 15.51 8.13 48.83
CA TRP A 129 15.00 8.67 47.56
C TRP A 129 14.16 9.94 47.81
N VAL A 130 13.87 10.67 46.74
CA VAL A 130 13.06 11.90 46.74
C VAL A 130 12.08 11.93 45.56
N LEU A 131 11.05 12.78 45.66
CA LEU A 131 10.17 13.09 44.53
C LEU A 131 10.70 14.30 43.76
N THR A 132 11.11 14.09 42.50
CA THR A 132 11.64 15.15 41.62
C THR A 132 10.65 15.61 40.57
N ASP A 133 10.83 16.84 40.09
CA ASP A 133 10.06 17.44 38.99
C ASP A 133 10.43 16.88 37.61
N SER A 134 9.50 17.04 36.67
CA SER A 134 9.74 16.71 35.25
C SER A 134 8.93 17.59 34.30
N ALA A 135 7.64 17.73 34.57
CA ALA A 135 6.68 18.50 33.82
C ALA A 135 5.56 18.96 34.76
N PHE A 136 4.88 20.04 34.41
CA PHE A 136 3.83 20.60 35.26
C PHE A 136 2.74 21.31 34.46
N HIS A 137 1.57 21.40 35.06
CA HIS A 137 0.39 22.10 34.57
C HIS A 137 0.15 23.35 35.40
N ILE A 138 -0.05 24.49 34.74
CA ILE A 138 -0.44 25.75 35.35
C ILE A 138 -1.96 25.89 35.17
N GLY A 139 -2.70 25.91 36.27
CA GLY A 139 -4.16 26.06 36.24
C GLY A 139 -4.61 27.42 35.71
N VAL A 140 -5.84 27.47 35.20
CA VAL A 140 -6.42 28.66 34.55
C VAL A 140 -6.28 29.94 35.37
N GLU A 141 -6.55 29.92 36.69
CA GLU A 141 -6.44 31.13 37.50
C GLU A 141 -4.99 31.56 37.75
N ALA A 142 -4.05 30.60 37.79
CA ALA A 142 -2.62 30.91 37.84
C ALA A 142 -2.15 31.51 36.50
N CYS A 143 -2.62 30.97 35.37
CA CYS A 143 -2.38 31.55 34.04
C CYS A 143 -2.93 32.98 33.95
N GLU A 144 -4.17 33.22 34.37
CA GLU A 144 -4.78 34.56 34.36
C GLU A 144 -3.95 35.57 35.15
N ALA A 145 -3.41 35.14 36.29
CA ALA A 145 -2.59 35.99 37.13
C ALA A 145 -1.22 36.29 36.50
N LEU A 146 -0.57 35.31 35.86
CA LEU A 146 0.65 35.53 35.08
C LEU A 146 0.40 36.43 33.86
N ILE A 147 -0.75 36.30 33.20
CA ILE A 147 -1.15 37.19 32.10
C ILE A 147 -1.39 38.62 32.62
N ALA A 148 -2.05 38.77 33.77
CA ALA A 148 -2.24 40.08 34.41
C ALA A 148 -0.89 40.72 34.80
N LEU A 149 0.06 39.90 35.29
CA LEU A 149 1.42 40.34 35.56
C LEU A 149 2.12 40.83 34.30
N ALA A 150 2.07 40.07 33.21
CA ALA A 150 2.66 40.45 31.93
C ALA A 150 2.08 41.77 31.39
N LYS A 151 0.78 42.03 31.61
CA LYS A 151 0.13 43.28 31.22
C LYS A 151 0.52 44.48 32.09
N THR A 152 0.76 44.26 33.38
CA THR A 152 0.98 45.34 34.37
C THR A 152 2.44 45.64 34.63
N LYS A 153 3.31 44.63 34.50
CA LYS A 153 4.76 44.69 34.72
C LYS A 153 5.55 44.21 33.49
N GLY A 154 4.99 44.39 32.29
CA GLY A 154 5.62 43.99 31.03
C GLY A 154 7.05 44.53 30.86
N ASP A 155 7.28 45.79 31.25
CA ASP A 155 8.61 46.42 31.17
C ASP A 155 9.64 45.77 32.10
N VAL A 156 9.21 45.21 33.24
CA VAL A 156 10.09 44.50 34.20
C VAL A 156 10.44 43.11 33.70
N LEU A 157 9.54 42.48 32.95
CA LEU A 157 9.73 41.15 32.36
C LEU A 157 10.41 41.21 30.98
N ALA A 158 10.43 42.38 30.35
CA ALA A 158 11.02 42.56 29.03
C ALA A 158 12.55 42.26 29.05
N GLU A 159 13.02 41.56 28.02
CA GLU A 159 14.44 41.24 27.82
C GLU A 159 15.09 40.44 28.98
N CYS A 160 14.28 39.77 29.81
CA CYS A 160 14.76 38.92 30.90
C CYS A 160 14.18 37.50 30.79
N GLU A 161 15.03 36.49 30.71
CA GLU A 161 14.63 35.08 30.72
C GLU A 161 14.54 34.57 32.17
N VAL A 162 13.33 34.19 32.60
CA VAL A 162 13.06 33.53 33.89
C VAL A 162 12.97 32.01 33.68
N ASP A 163 13.40 31.24 34.67
CA ASP A 163 13.32 29.78 34.64
C ASP A 163 11.92 29.33 35.08
N ALA A 164 11.14 28.73 34.18
CA ALA A 164 9.79 28.28 34.50
C ALA A 164 9.76 27.25 35.65
N TYR A 165 10.77 26.37 35.77
CA TYR A 165 10.81 25.38 36.85
C TYR A 165 11.22 26.03 38.18
N GLY A 166 12.31 26.80 38.16
CA GLY A 166 12.81 27.47 39.36
C GLY A 166 11.92 28.62 39.85
N ASP A 167 11.50 29.51 38.96
CA ASP A 167 10.89 30.79 39.34
C ASP A 167 9.38 30.69 39.56
N PHE A 168 8.69 29.71 38.94
CA PHE A 168 7.25 29.52 39.16
C PHE A 168 6.94 28.56 40.32
N MET A 169 7.77 27.53 40.55
CA MET A 169 7.45 26.50 41.55
C MET A 169 7.94 26.80 42.97
N GLN A 170 9.10 27.43 43.15
CA GLN A 170 9.63 27.79 44.47
C GLN A 170 8.71 28.70 45.32
N PRO A 171 7.99 29.69 44.75
CA PRO A 171 7.09 30.55 45.53
C PRO A 171 5.78 29.86 45.92
N LEU A 172 5.51 28.63 45.46
CA LEU A 172 4.26 27.91 45.72
C LEU A 172 4.28 27.08 47.00
N GLY A 173 3.06 26.76 47.47
CA GLY A 173 2.84 25.93 48.65
C GLY A 173 2.89 26.71 49.97
N ARG A 174 2.37 26.09 51.03
CA ARG A 174 2.21 26.72 52.36
C ARG A 174 3.52 27.05 53.07
N LYS A 175 4.65 26.53 52.62
CA LYS A 175 6.01 26.73 53.15
C LYS A 175 6.99 27.16 52.03
N ALA A 176 6.51 27.90 51.04
CA ALA A 176 7.28 28.38 49.89
C ALA A 176 8.67 28.92 50.25
N ASP A 177 9.65 28.66 49.38
CA ASP A 177 11.02 29.14 49.53
C ASP A 177 11.22 30.44 48.74
N THR A 178 11.69 31.49 49.41
CA THR A 178 11.97 32.81 48.80
C THR A 178 13.46 33.16 48.79
N SER A 179 14.32 32.25 49.24
CA SER A 179 15.78 32.46 49.30
C SER A 179 16.44 32.61 47.92
N TYR A 180 15.76 32.16 46.86
CA TYR A 180 16.24 32.24 45.48
C TYR A 180 16.08 33.61 44.80
N LEU A 181 15.28 34.51 45.38
CA LEU A 181 14.92 35.79 44.73
C LEU A 181 16.13 36.68 44.44
N ASP A 182 17.22 36.53 45.21
CA ASP A 182 18.45 37.32 45.06
C ASP A 182 19.59 36.59 44.34
N ARG A 183 19.38 35.31 43.99
CA ARG A 183 20.35 34.48 43.27
C ARG A 183 20.51 34.92 41.82
N VAL A 184 21.72 34.84 41.28
CA VAL A 184 22.04 35.18 39.88
C VAL A 184 22.91 34.11 39.20
N ASP A 185 23.13 32.99 39.87
CA ASP A 185 24.01 31.90 39.45
C ASP A 185 23.44 31.01 38.33
N HIS A 186 22.13 31.12 38.04
CA HIS A 186 21.43 30.36 36.98
C HIS A 186 21.20 31.13 35.67
N LEU A 187 21.97 32.21 35.40
CA LEU A 187 21.84 33.02 34.18
C LEU A 187 22.26 32.24 32.91
N ALA A 188 21.34 31.45 32.35
CA ALA A 188 21.56 30.73 31.09
C ALA A 188 21.36 31.60 29.83
N SER A 189 20.76 32.80 29.93
CA SER A 189 20.75 33.76 28.83
C SER A 189 20.84 35.22 29.34
N VAL A 190 21.99 35.82 29.13
CA VAL A 190 22.07 37.27 28.89
C VAL A 190 22.79 37.39 27.55
N THR A 191 22.05 37.11 26.48
CA THR A 191 22.46 37.48 25.13
C THR A 191 21.94 38.89 24.82
N SER A 192 22.37 39.88 25.60
CA SER A 192 22.33 41.30 25.22
C SER A 192 23.03 42.16 26.29
N SER A 193 24.10 42.83 25.87
CA SER A 193 24.69 44.06 26.42
C SER A 193 24.78 44.27 27.96
N THR A 194 26.02 44.40 28.42
CA THR A 194 26.48 45.08 29.65
C THR A 194 26.14 44.45 31.01
N ASN A 195 27.20 44.01 31.68
CA ASN A 195 27.25 43.63 33.10
C ASN A 195 26.65 44.74 34.00
N LEU A 196 25.87 44.33 35.02
CA LEU A 196 25.09 45.07 36.04
C LEU A 196 23.57 45.21 35.77
N ASP A 197 23.11 45.51 34.56
CA ASP A 197 21.67 45.73 34.28
C ASP A 197 20.89 44.40 34.27
N GLY A 198 21.40 43.36 33.59
CA GLY A 198 20.71 42.07 33.47
C GLY A 198 20.51 41.30 34.79
N SER A 199 21.47 41.39 35.72
CA SER A 199 21.36 40.75 37.05
C SER A 199 20.32 41.42 37.94
N GLU A 200 20.09 42.72 37.80
CA GLU A 200 19.06 43.43 38.55
C GLU A 200 17.69 43.22 37.93
N ARG A 201 17.60 43.24 36.59
CA ARG A 201 16.38 42.85 35.87
C ARG A 201 15.88 41.47 36.25
N LEU A 202 16.78 40.47 36.35
CA LEU A 202 16.40 39.13 36.80
C LEU A 202 15.82 39.11 38.22
N ARG A 203 16.42 39.85 39.17
CA ARG A 203 15.87 39.93 40.54
C ARG A 203 14.48 40.57 40.55
N LEU A 204 14.31 41.65 39.79
CA LEU A 204 13.02 42.34 39.68
C LEU A 204 11.96 41.44 39.03
N ALA A 205 12.30 40.74 37.94
CA ALA A 205 11.42 39.78 37.28
C ALA A 205 11.01 38.63 38.21
N ARG A 206 11.98 38.03 38.92
CA ARG A 206 11.70 36.97 39.91
C ARG A 206 10.77 37.42 41.03
N ARG A 207 11.01 38.61 41.60
CA ARG A 207 10.14 39.18 42.64
C ARG A 207 8.74 39.43 42.11
N ALA A 208 8.61 39.97 40.90
CA ALA A 208 7.33 40.21 40.24
C ALA A 208 6.54 38.91 40.01
N VAL A 209 7.21 37.85 39.56
CA VAL A 209 6.61 36.51 39.40
C VAL A 209 6.22 35.93 40.76
N ALA A 210 7.10 36.00 41.75
CA ALA A 210 6.85 35.48 43.09
C ALA A 210 5.67 36.19 43.77
N GLU A 211 5.50 37.51 43.61
CA GLU A 211 4.35 38.26 44.15
C GLU A 211 2.99 37.67 43.71
N VAL A 212 2.92 37.16 42.49
CA VAL A 212 1.67 36.62 41.91
C VAL A 212 1.50 35.14 42.19
N MET A 213 2.60 34.40 42.26
CA MET A 213 2.60 32.96 42.48
C MET A 213 2.56 32.61 43.97
N HIS A 214 3.03 33.49 44.85
CA HIS A 214 3.18 33.18 46.27
C HIS A 214 1.87 32.77 46.94
N GLY A 215 1.92 31.66 47.68
CA GLY A 215 0.76 31.15 48.43
C GLY A 215 -0.29 30.43 47.59
N ARG A 216 -0.11 30.34 46.26
CA ARG A 216 -0.94 29.45 45.43
C ARG A 216 -0.60 27.97 45.71
N PRO A 217 -1.55 27.05 45.50
CA PRO A 217 -1.33 25.63 45.75
C PRO A 217 -0.23 25.04 44.85
N LEU A 218 0.54 24.09 45.41
CA LEU A 218 1.41 23.20 44.65
C LEU A 218 0.88 21.77 44.84
N VAL A 219 0.32 21.22 43.77
CA VAL A 219 -0.21 19.86 43.72
C VAL A 219 0.83 18.96 43.06
N VAL A 220 1.04 17.75 43.57
CA VAL A 220 1.97 16.78 42.99
C VAL A 220 1.23 15.49 42.69
N ILE A 221 1.33 15.02 41.44
CA ILE A 221 0.87 13.69 41.04
C ILE A 221 2.08 12.74 41.15
N PRO A 222 2.12 11.84 42.15
CA PRO A 222 3.27 10.97 42.36
C PRO A 222 3.24 9.80 41.36
N LEU A 223 4.07 9.87 40.33
CA LEU A 223 4.21 8.82 39.33
C LEU A 223 5.19 7.74 39.82
N LEU A 224 4.78 6.98 40.82
CA LEU A 224 5.64 6.03 41.54
C LEU A 224 6.13 4.84 40.72
N THR A 225 5.59 4.60 39.52
CA THR A 225 6.06 3.53 38.61
C THR A 225 6.79 4.08 37.40
N SER A 226 7.03 5.39 37.38
CA SER A 226 7.59 6.06 36.22
C SER A 226 9.10 5.94 36.08
N ARG A 227 9.59 6.13 34.85
CA ARG A 227 11.00 6.38 34.55
C ARG A 227 11.15 7.73 33.90
N PHE A 228 12.09 8.51 34.43
CA PHE A 228 12.54 9.78 33.86
C PHE A 228 13.73 9.52 32.93
N ILE A 229 13.54 9.72 31.63
CA ILE A 229 14.57 9.49 30.61
C ILE A 229 15.03 10.84 30.08
N HIS A 230 16.29 11.19 30.32
CA HIS A 230 16.91 12.41 29.83
C HIS A 230 17.69 12.13 28.53
N LEU A 231 17.44 12.95 27.51
CA LEU A 231 18.05 12.86 26.17
C LEU A 231 18.87 14.13 25.87
N GLY A 232 19.56 14.67 26.87
CA GLY A 232 20.28 15.94 26.76
C GLY A 232 21.65 15.83 26.08
N THR A 233 22.18 14.62 25.92
CA THR A 233 23.46 14.35 25.23
C THR A 233 23.31 13.32 24.11
N ILE A 234 24.21 13.36 23.12
CA ILE A 234 24.21 12.40 22.00
C ILE A 234 24.41 10.95 22.48
N PRO A 235 25.27 10.65 23.49
CA PRO A 235 25.40 9.30 24.02
C PRO A 235 24.13 8.80 24.71
N GLU A 236 23.44 9.64 25.51
CA GLU A 236 22.13 9.29 26.09
C GLU A 236 21.09 9.02 24.99
N PHE A 237 21.02 9.90 23.99
CA PHE A 237 20.15 9.69 22.82
C PHE A 237 20.41 8.35 22.13
N LEU A 238 21.68 8.04 21.83
CA LEU A 238 22.04 6.77 21.22
C LEU A 238 21.68 5.59 22.11
N TYR A 239 22.01 5.62 23.40
CA TYR A 239 21.67 4.55 24.32
C TYR A 239 20.16 4.28 24.35
N HIS A 240 19.34 5.31 24.55
CA HIS A 240 17.89 5.16 24.65
C HIS A 240 17.19 4.83 23.32
N THR A 241 17.81 5.17 22.19
CA THR A 241 17.30 4.83 20.86
C THR A 241 17.86 3.53 20.30
N THR A 242 18.83 2.86 20.93
CA THR A 242 19.42 1.63 20.37
C THR A 242 19.53 0.47 21.36
N MET A 243 19.78 0.75 22.64
CA MET A 243 20.10 -0.26 23.67
C MET A 243 19.04 -0.36 24.76
N ASP A 244 18.35 0.72 25.12
CA ASP A 244 17.31 0.70 26.16
C ASP A 244 16.02 0.03 25.64
N GLU A 245 15.96 -1.30 25.75
CA GLU A 245 14.80 -2.07 25.30
C GLU A 245 13.47 -1.61 25.90
N LYS A 246 13.46 -1.14 27.16
CA LYS A 246 12.24 -0.67 27.80
C LYS A 246 11.75 0.62 27.17
N CYS A 247 12.66 1.58 26.93
CA CYS A 247 12.35 2.81 26.20
C CYS A 247 11.86 2.51 24.78
N LEU A 248 12.56 1.60 24.07
CA LEU A 248 12.21 1.22 22.70
C LEU A 248 10.84 0.54 22.60
N ARG A 249 10.42 -0.21 23.63
CA ARG A 249 9.08 -0.84 23.70
C ARG A 249 7.92 0.16 23.69
N LEU A 250 8.17 1.44 24.00
CA LEU A 250 7.15 2.49 23.95
C LEU A 250 6.83 2.94 22.53
N LEU A 251 7.66 2.59 21.55
CA LEU A 251 7.38 2.89 20.15
C LEU A 251 6.16 2.06 19.67
N PRO A 252 5.30 2.58 18.78
CA PRO A 252 4.03 1.93 18.41
C PRO A 252 4.10 0.50 17.83
N ALA A 253 5.31 0.03 17.47
CA ALA A 253 5.54 -1.33 16.97
C ALA A 253 7.05 -1.68 17.03
N PRO A 254 7.63 -1.93 18.22
CA PRO A 254 9.05 -2.14 18.36
C PRO A 254 9.42 -3.60 18.04
N ASN A 255 10.12 -3.79 16.92
CA ASN A 255 10.95 -4.96 16.68
C ASN A 255 12.39 -4.64 17.11
N PHE A 256 13.20 -5.65 17.42
CA PHE A 256 14.63 -5.49 17.68
C PHE A 256 15.41 -6.27 16.62
N PRO A 257 16.29 -5.62 15.82
CA PRO A 257 16.55 -4.17 15.75
C PRO A 257 15.33 -3.36 15.28
N VAL A 258 15.29 -2.06 15.63
CA VAL A 258 14.14 -1.18 15.37
C VAL A 258 14.14 -0.73 13.92
N LYS A 259 13.04 -1.02 13.23
CA LYS A 259 12.82 -0.63 11.83
C LYS A 259 11.40 -0.09 11.71
N MET A 260 11.27 1.20 11.44
CA MET A 260 9.97 1.87 11.51
C MET A 260 9.77 2.77 10.30
N ALA A 261 8.68 2.52 9.55
CA ALA A 261 8.29 3.32 8.39
C ALA A 261 9.48 3.64 7.47
N SER A 262 10.28 2.62 7.15
CA SER A 262 11.55 2.77 6.45
C SER A 262 11.61 1.78 5.31
N TYR A 263 12.26 2.17 4.22
CA TYR A 263 12.63 1.28 3.15
C TYR A 263 14.06 0.78 3.41
N ILE A 264 14.23 -0.53 3.50
CA ILE A 264 15.54 -1.18 3.65
C ILE A 264 15.64 -2.23 2.56
N HIS A 265 16.61 -2.06 1.66
CA HIS A 265 16.82 -3.02 0.58
C HIS A 265 17.12 -4.42 1.16
N SER A 266 16.59 -5.47 0.52
CA SER A 266 16.66 -6.86 1.00
C SER A 266 18.08 -7.40 1.22
N SER A 267 19.08 -6.80 0.57
CA SER A 267 20.50 -7.19 0.73
C SER A 267 21.16 -6.62 1.99
N VAL A 268 20.52 -5.68 2.69
CA VAL A 268 21.13 -4.95 3.80
C VAL A 268 20.85 -5.69 5.10
N GLU A 269 21.92 -6.11 5.76
CA GLU A 269 21.85 -6.65 7.11
C GLU A 269 21.72 -5.51 8.12
N THR A 270 20.77 -5.66 9.04
CA THR A 270 20.60 -4.73 10.16
C THR A 270 21.16 -5.36 11.42
N PRO A 271 22.31 -4.92 11.93
CA PRO A 271 22.92 -5.53 13.10
C PRO A 271 22.08 -5.27 14.37
N PRO A 272 22.37 -5.99 15.47
CA PRO A 272 21.73 -5.75 16.77
C PRO A 272 21.88 -4.30 17.22
N PHE A 273 20.98 -3.84 18.08
CA PHE A 273 21.01 -2.48 18.65
C PHE A 273 21.08 -1.38 17.58
N THR A 274 20.38 -1.56 16.48
CA THR A 274 20.29 -0.55 15.42
C THR A 274 18.86 -0.06 15.31
N THR A 275 18.73 1.24 15.04
CA THR A 275 17.45 1.91 14.88
C THR A 275 17.41 2.65 13.58
N ILE A 276 16.42 2.32 12.74
CA ILE A 276 16.20 2.92 11.43
C ILE A 276 14.75 3.39 11.38
N MET A 277 14.55 4.71 11.29
CA MET A 277 13.23 5.33 11.32
C MET A 277 13.10 6.32 10.17
N LEU A 278 11.98 6.27 9.45
CA LEU A 278 11.69 7.20 8.34
C LEU A 278 12.85 7.35 7.35
N SER A 279 13.58 6.26 7.08
CA SER A 279 14.80 6.29 6.28
C SER A 279 14.70 5.37 5.07
N SER A 280 15.45 5.70 4.01
CA SER A 280 15.61 4.90 2.80
C SER A 280 17.05 4.40 2.73
N ILE A 281 17.24 3.08 2.72
CA ILE A 281 18.55 2.42 2.69
C ILE A 281 18.62 1.53 1.43
N GLU A 282 19.52 1.89 0.51
CA GLU A 282 19.67 1.24 -0.79
C GLU A 282 20.56 -0.03 -0.73
N GLN A 283 20.72 -0.69 -1.88
CA GLN A 283 21.50 -1.92 -2.01
C GLN A 283 22.96 -1.77 -1.61
N GLY A 284 23.57 -2.83 -1.08
CA GLY A 284 25.01 -2.88 -0.79
C GLY A 284 25.47 -2.01 0.39
N THR A 285 24.56 -1.32 1.09
CA THR A 285 24.89 -0.53 2.27
C THR A 285 25.29 -1.44 3.45
N CYS A 286 26.32 -1.04 4.19
CA CYS A 286 26.74 -1.65 5.45
C CYS A 286 26.42 -0.70 6.62
N ILE A 287 25.84 -1.22 7.69
CA ILE A 287 25.52 -0.45 8.90
C ILE A 287 26.22 -1.09 10.09
N GLY A 288 26.94 -0.29 10.89
CA GLY A 288 27.57 -0.72 12.13
C GLY A 288 26.58 -0.82 13.30
N GLN A 289 26.89 -1.67 14.27
CA GLN A 289 26.11 -1.89 15.49
C GLN A 289 25.99 -0.61 16.33
N GLY A 290 24.87 -0.45 17.04
CA GLY A 290 24.66 0.69 17.95
C GLY A 290 24.33 1.99 17.23
N SER A 291 23.97 1.94 15.94
CA SER A 291 23.73 3.12 15.11
C SER A 291 22.24 3.46 15.03
N CYS A 292 21.94 4.76 15.02
CA CYS A 292 20.59 5.31 14.92
C CYS A 292 20.51 6.23 13.68
N LEU A 293 19.65 5.86 12.73
CA LEU A 293 19.40 6.57 11.48
C LEU A 293 17.95 7.03 11.46
N VAL A 294 17.73 8.34 11.37
CA VAL A 294 16.40 8.93 11.38
C VAL A 294 16.28 9.95 10.23
N LYS A 295 15.30 9.78 9.35
CA LYS A 295 15.08 10.67 8.19
C LYS A 295 16.26 10.69 7.20
N CYS A 296 17.00 9.59 7.10
CA CYS A 296 18.18 9.50 6.24
C CYS A 296 17.85 8.92 4.86
N ALA A 297 18.54 9.38 3.82
CA ALA A 297 18.58 8.74 2.52
C ALA A 297 19.99 8.20 2.26
N VAL A 298 20.19 6.89 2.36
CA VAL A 298 21.49 6.24 2.23
C VAL A 298 21.58 5.53 0.89
N GLN A 299 22.41 6.05 -0.01
CA GLN A 299 22.59 5.52 -1.36
C GLN A 299 23.41 4.22 -1.39
N GLU A 300 23.47 3.62 -2.58
CA GLU A 300 24.09 2.33 -2.84
C GLU A 300 25.54 2.26 -2.33
N GLY A 301 25.92 1.13 -1.74
CA GLY A 301 27.32 0.85 -1.36
C GLY A 301 27.88 1.69 -0.21
N ALA A 302 27.10 2.58 0.42
CA ALA A 302 27.57 3.38 1.55
C ALA A 302 27.90 2.52 2.78
N THR A 303 28.87 2.96 3.59
CA THR A 303 29.28 2.30 4.83
C THR A 303 29.08 3.23 6.02
N ILE A 304 28.23 2.84 6.96
CA ILE A 304 28.00 3.54 8.22
C ILE A 304 28.73 2.81 9.34
N GLY A 305 29.64 3.49 10.03
CA GLY A 305 30.37 2.93 11.17
C GLY A 305 29.48 2.60 12.38
N GLU A 306 30.08 2.00 13.40
CA GLU A 306 29.42 1.69 14.66
C GLU A 306 29.13 2.95 15.49
N ARG A 307 28.11 2.90 16.35
CA ARG A 307 27.72 3.99 17.26
C ARG A 307 27.53 5.34 16.55
N CYS A 308 26.92 5.35 15.37
CA CYS A 308 26.62 6.58 14.62
C CYS A 308 25.20 7.10 14.90
N ALA A 309 25.04 8.42 15.00
CA ALA A 309 23.75 9.10 15.15
C ALA A 309 23.51 10.03 13.95
N LEU A 310 22.72 9.58 12.98
CA LEU A 310 22.46 10.33 11.75
C LEU A 310 21.01 10.82 11.74
N TYR A 311 20.82 12.13 11.58
CA TYR A 311 19.49 12.75 11.56
C TYR A 311 19.33 13.68 10.37
N ASP A 312 18.39 13.36 9.47
CA ASP A 312 18.08 14.18 8.28
C ASP A 312 19.34 14.46 7.44
N VAL A 313 19.93 13.40 6.87
CA VAL A 313 21.15 13.44 6.05
C VAL A 313 21.01 12.55 4.81
N ASP A 314 21.65 12.96 3.72
CA ASP A 314 21.78 12.18 2.48
C ASP A 314 23.21 11.64 2.39
N ILE A 315 23.36 10.32 2.40
CA ILE A 315 24.65 9.66 2.31
C ILE A 315 24.82 9.20 0.86
N TYR A 316 25.79 9.78 0.16
CA TYR A 316 26.03 9.53 -1.27
C TYR A 316 26.60 8.13 -1.53
N ASN A 317 26.54 7.70 -2.80
CA ASN A 317 26.99 6.37 -3.22
C ASN A 317 28.44 6.10 -2.81
N GLY A 318 28.68 4.98 -2.12
CA GLY A 318 30.00 4.56 -1.65
C GLY A 318 30.59 5.41 -0.53
N ALA A 319 29.85 6.36 0.04
CA ALA A 319 30.33 7.19 1.14
C ALA A 319 30.69 6.34 2.38
N LYS A 320 31.69 6.79 3.13
CA LYS A 320 32.08 6.18 4.41
C LYS A 320 31.81 7.16 5.54
N VAL A 321 30.98 6.75 6.48
CA VAL A 321 30.74 7.50 7.71
C VAL A 321 31.54 6.81 8.82
N PRO A 322 32.55 7.47 9.40
CA PRO A 322 33.38 6.88 10.45
C PRO A 322 32.57 6.49 11.70
N PRO A 323 33.03 5.52 12.50
CA PRO A 323 32.41 5.20 13.78
C PRO A 323 32.30 6.41 14.71
N GLY A 324 31.33 6.38 15.63
CA GLY A 324 31.14 7.42 16.63
C GLY A 324 30.77 8.79 16.02
N THR A 325 30.11 8.82 14.86
CA THR A 325 29.79 10.06 14.15
C THR A 325 28.36 10.49 14.38
N PHE A 326 28.17 11.77 14.72
CA PHE A 326 26.88 12.45 14.63
C PHE A 326 26.85 13.34 13.40
N MET A 327 25.77 13.31 12.60
CA MET A 327 25.56 14.24 11.49
C MET A 327 24.12 14.73 11.40
N HIS A 328 23.97 16.02 11.07
CA HIS A 328 22.70 16.64 10.75
C HIS A 328 22.84 17.72 9.67
N THR A 329 22.09 17.60 8.57
CA THR A 329 22.10 18.58 7.48
C THR A 329 20.93 19.54 7.59
N LEU A 330 21.24 20.84 7.64
CA LEU A 330 20.27 21.92 7.74
C LEU A 330 20.15 22.68 6.41
N PRO A 331 18.95 22.78 5.83
CA PRO A 331 18.69 23.78 4.80
C PRO A 331 18.68 25.17 5.43
N LEU A 332 19.28 26.12 4.74
CA LEU A 332 19.40 27.52 5.15
C LEU A 332 18.53 28.42 4.28
N THR A 333 18.09 29.55 4.85
CA THR A 333 17.46 30.63 4.09
C THR A 333 18.36 31.07 2.94
N GLY A 334 17.81 31.17 1.73
CA GLY A 334 18.57 31.47 0.52
C GLY A 334 19.05 30.25 -0.28
N GLY A 335 18.51 29.06 -0.01
CA GLY A 335 18.74 27.85 -0.82
C GLY A 335 20.12 27.23 -0.64
N LYS A 336 20.74 27.45 0.52
CA LYS A 336 22.06 26.91 0.89
C LYS A 336 21.92 25.83 1.95
N TYR A 337 23.00 25.12 2.26
CA TYR A 337 23.01 24.01 3.19
C TYR A 337 24.24 24.07 4.11
N VAL A 338 24.11 23.53 5.31
CA VAL A 338 25.23 23.28 6.22
C VAL A 338 25.03 21.94 6.89
N THR A 339 26.09 21.15 7.02
CA THR A 339 26.05 19.88 7.73
C THR A 339 26.86 20.00 9.01
N ILE A 340 26.17 19.82 10.13
CA ILE A 340 26.79 19.72 11.45
C ILE A 340 27.31 18.29 11.58
N ILE A 341 28.60 18.15 11.86
CA ILE A 341 29.25 16.88 12.17
C ILE A 341 30.00 16.99 13.50
N LEU A 342 29.88 15.95 14.31
CA LEU A 342 30.48 15.83 15.63
C LEU A 342 30.94 14.37 15.86
N HIS A 343 31.76 14.17 16.88
CA HIS A 343 31.87 12.86 17.52
C HIS A 343 30.74 12.70 18.54
N VAL A 344 30.19 11.50 18.68
CA VAL A 344 29.05 11.24 19.59
C VAL A 344 29.37 11.53 21.05
N ASP A 345 30.64 11.40 21.44
CA ASP A 345 31.12 11.69 22.78
C ASP A 345 31.61 13.16 22.97
N ASP A 346 31.35 14.06 22.00
CA ASP A 346 31.81 15.45 22.10
C ASP A 346 31.10 16.25 23.21
N VAL A 347 31.88 17.05 23.95
CA VAL A 347 31.37 18.01 24.93
C VAL A 347 31.24 19.38 24.25
N MET A 348 30.03 19.89 24.04
CA MET A 348 29.84 21.08 23.19
C MET A 348 29.74 22.42 23.92
N LYS A 349 29.28 22.43 25.17
CA LYS A 349 28.90 23.66 25.91
C LYS A 349 29.91 24.04 27.00
N SER A 350 30.88 23.18 27.29
CA SER A 350 31.88 23.43 28.34
C SER A 350 32.82 24.57 27.96
N LYS A 351 33.04 25.55 28.84
CA LYS A 351 33.99 26.64 28.57
C LYS A 351 35.46 26.20 28.58
N THR A 352 35.76 25.05 29.19
CA THR A 352 37.15 24.60 29.44
C THR A 352 37.50 23.29 28.75
N SER A 353 36.50 22.49 28.37
CA SER A 353 36.70 21.15 27.80
C SER A 353 35.89 20.90 26.52
N SER A 354 35.53 21.97 25.79
CA SER A 354 34.73 21.83 24.57
C SER A 354 35.48 21.08 23.48
N THR A 355 34.84 20.09 22.85
CA THR A 355 35.42 19.28 21.77
C THR A 355 34.55 19.28 20.51
N VAL A 356 35.20 19.03 19.36
CA VAL A 356 34.58 18.78 18.06
C VAL A 356 35.34 17.67 17.35
N CYS A 357 34.61 16.67 16.86
CA CYS A 357 35.17 15.46 16.26
C CYS A 357 36.23 14.77 17.15
N GLY A 358 36.05 14.80 18.48
CA GLY A 358 36.96 14.19 19.45
C GLY A 358 38.22 15.02 19.78
N VAL A 359 38.35 16.23 19.25
CA VAL A 359 39.48 17.13 19.48
C VAL A 359 39.03 18.38 20.21
N LEU A 360 39.86 18.95 21.09
CA LEU A 360 39.58 20.24 21.72
C LEU A 360 39.30 21.31 20.64
N VAL A 361 38.22 22.06 20.80
CA VAL A 361 37.71 22.96 19.74
C VAL A 361 38.74 24.01 19.30
N GLU A 362 39.57 24.49 20.23
CA GLU A 362 40.66 25.43 19.92
C GLU A 362 41.76 24.80 19.05
N ASP A 363 42.08 23.53 19.28
CA ASP A 363 43.05 22.79 18.49
C ASP A 363 42.48 22.38 17.14
N ALA A 364 41.20 22.02 17.09
CA ALA A 364 40.48 21.77 15.84
C ALA A 364 40.57 22.99 14.90
N VAL A 365 40.34 24.21 15.41
CA VAL A 365 40.50 25.45 14.62
C VAL A 365 41.93 25.61 14.07
N LYS A 366 42.97 25.28 14.85
CA LYS A 366 44.36 25.32 14.38
C LYS A 366 44.61 24.28 13.28
N ILE A 367 44.11 23.05 13.47
CA ILE A 367 44.25 21.96 12.51
C ILE A 367 43.56 22.31 11.18
N LEU A 368 42.33 22.84 11.24
CA LEU A 368 41.57 23.23 10.05
C LEU A 368 42.29 24.34 9.28
N ARG A 369 42.83 25.35 9.95
CA ARG A 369 43.63 26.41 9.30
C ARG A 369 44.89 25.85 8.64
N LYS A 370 45.58 24.90 9.27
CA LYS A 370 46.77 24.24 8.68
C LYS A 370 46.43 23.52 7.38
N HIS A 371 45.22 23.00 7.25
CA HIS A 371 44.73 22.29 6.06
C HIS A 371 43.97 23.21 5.08
N ASN A 372 44.04 24.54 5.25
CA ASN A 372 43.27 25.52 4.46
C ASN A 372 41.74 25.27 4.46
N ALA A 373 41.24 24.60 5.49
CA ALA A 373 39.83 24.26 5.67
C ALA A 373 39.03 25.34 6.41
N LEU A 374 39.71 26.38 6.92
CA LEU A 374 39.12 27.53 7.62
C LEU A 374 39.92 28.80 7.30
N PRO A 375 39.27 29.95 7.04
CA PRO A 375 39.97 31.21 6.76
C PRO A 375 40.74 31.74 7.98
N SER A 376 41.62 32.70 7.74
CA SER A 376 42.51 33.31 8.75
C SER A 376 41.80 34.16 9.82
N GLY A 377 40.49 34.40 9.68
CA GLY A 377 39.67 35.17 10.62
C GLY A 377 39.36 34.45 11.94
N GLY A 378 38.80 35.16 12.93
CA GLY A 378 38.40 34.59 14.21
C GLY A 378 37.28 33.55 14.06
N ALA A 379 37.42 32.38 14.69
CA ALA A 379 36.38 31.35 14.70
C ALA A 379 35.23 31.69 15.68
N TRP A 380 35.46 32.62 16.61
CA TRP A 380 34.46 33.14 17.55
C TRP A 380 34.35 34.65 17.43
N GLY A 381 33.19 35.20 17.80
CA GLY A 381 33.00 36.64 17.95
C GLY A 381 33.81 37.22 19.12
N VAL A 382 33.99 38.54 19.11
CA VAL A 382 34.69 39.26 20.19
C VAL A 382 33.98 38.99 21.53
N GLU A 383 34.74 38.63 22.58
CA GLU A 383 34.25 38.30 23.94
C GLU A 383 33.34 37.06 24.06
N GLN A 384 33.21 36.24 23.01
CA GLN A 384 32.45 34.98 23.10
C GLN A 384 33.22 33.86 23.81
N SER A 385 32.49 32.96 24.47
CA SER A 385 33.07 31.74 25.03
C SER A 385 33.51 30.78 23.92
N HIS A 386 34.73 30.25 24.01
CA HIS A 386 35.32 29.32 23.04
C HIS A 386 34.71 27.91 23.16
N THR A 387 33.49 27.78 22.67
CA THR A 387 32.71 26.54 22.69
C THR A 387 32.43 26.07 21.27
N THR A 388 32.18 24.76 21.11
CA THR A 388 31.82 24.14 19.82
C THR A 388 30.54 24.74 19.26
N THR A 389 29.56 25.05 20.12
CA THR A 389 28.29 25.66 19.70
C THR A 389 28.44 27.04 19.06
N LEU A 390 29.46 27.80 19.47
CA LEU A 390 29.73 29.17 18.99
C LEU A 390 30.85 29.24 17.95
N ALA A 391 31.55 28.14 17.69
CA ALA A 391 32.65 28.10 16.73
C ALA A 391 32.13 28.15 15.29
N THR A 392 32.56 29.15 14.54
CA THR A 392 32.19 29.40 13.14
C THR A 392 33.06 28.55 12.20
N ILE A 393 32.87 27.23 12.26
CA ILE A 393 33.72 26.25 11.55
C ILE A 393 32.96 25.39 10.55
N TYR A 394 31.63 25.45 10.52
CA TYR A 394 30.82 24.64 9.62
C TYR A 394 30.59 25.38 8.30
N ARG A 395 31.09 24.81 7.20
CA ARG A 395 31.03 25.46 5.88
C ARG A 395 29.62 25.39 5.30
N VAL A 396 29.21 26.50 4.69
CA VAL A 396 27.95 26.58 3.95
C VAL A 396 28.19 26.16 2.50
N ALA A 397 27.34 25.30 1.96
CA ALA A 397 27.38 24.85 0.56
C ALA A 397 26.12 25.30 -0.20
N ASN A 398 26.23 25.36 -1.53
CA ASN A 398 25.08 25.63 -2.40
C ASN A 398 24.22 24.38 -2.62
N GLU A 399 24.79 23.19 -2.42
CA GLU A 399 24.13 21.90 -2.58
C GLU A 399 24.22 21.09 -1.30
N ARG A 400 23.19 20.28 -1.04
CA ARG A 400 23.09 19.44 0.15
C ARG A 400 24.22 18.41 0.23
N TYR A 401 24.40 17.63 -0.83
CA TYR A 401 25.46 16.61 -0.92
C TYR A 401 26.85 17.21 -0.74
N ALA A 402 27.08 18.44 -1.22
CA ALA A 402 28.35 19.13 -1.03
C ALA A 402 28.62 19.50 0.45
N ALA A 403 27.59 19.89 1.20
CA ALA A 403 27.71 20.14 2.64
C ALA A 403 28.08 18.86 3.40
N GLU A 404 27.48 17.72 3.03
CA GLU A 404 27.70 16.42 3.66
C GLU A 404 29.10 15.87 3.36
N GLN A 405 29.54 15.97 2.11
CA GLN A 405 30.91 15.64 1.71
C GLN A 405 31.94 16.48 2.46
N TYR A 406 31.72 17.79 2.55
CA TYR A 406 32.62 18.67 3.30
C TYR A 406 32.66 18.30 4.79
N ALA A 407 31.53 17.97 5.40
CA ALA A 407 31.48 17.55 6.79
C ALA A 407 32.31 16.27 7.03
N LEU A 408 32.13 15.24 6.21
CA LEU A 408 32.93 14.02 6.29
C LEU A 408 34.43 14.28 6.07
N TRP A 409 34.77 15.14 5.11
CA TRP A 409 36.15 15.58 4.90
C TRP A 409 36.72 16.35 6.09
N MET A 410 35.95 17.23 6.72
CA MET A 410 36.34 17.95 7.94
C MET A 410 36.62 16.98 9.09
N ALA A 411 35.75 15.98 9.29
CA ALA A 411 35.96 14.94 10.29
C ALA A 411 37.22 14.12 10.01
N SER A 412 37.51 13.76 8.75
CA SER A 412 38.71 13.00 8.41
C SER A 412 40.00 13.78 8.70
N ILE A 413 40.01 15.10 8.51
CA ILE A 413 41.12 15.97 8.92
C ILE A 413 41.29 15.98 10.44
N LEU A 414 40.21 16.22 11.17
CA LEU A 414 40.25 16.38 12.62
C LEU A 414 40.61 15.08 13.34
N ARG A 415 40.12 13.95 12.83
CA ARG A 415 40.37 12.61 13.37
C ARG A 415 41.64 11.95 12.82
N ASN A 416 42.36 12.63 11.92
CA ASN A 416 43.57 12.13 11.27
C ASN A 416 43.35 10.80 10.52
N GLU A 417 42.24 10.71 9.78
CA GLU A 417 41.87 9.58 8.92
C GLU A 417 42.43 9.74 7.49
N LYS A 418 42.28 8.71 6.64
CA LYS A 418 42.76 8.73 5.25
C LYS A 418 41.94 9.67 4.38
N GLN A 419 42.46 10.88 4.14
CA GLN A 419 41.79 11.95 3.40
C GLN A 419 41.42 11.58 1.95
N GLU A 420 42.20 10.70 1.30
CA GLU A 420 41.98 10.24 -0.08
C GLU A 420 40.65 9.50 -0.27
N GLU A 421 40.05 9.02 0.82
CA GLU A 421 38.75 8.35 0.81
C GLU A 421 37.56 9.33 0.81
N TYR A 422 37.83 10.65 0.91
CA TYR A 422 36.81 11.71 1.04
C TYR A 422 36.99 12.81 -0.01
N ALA A 423 35.96 13.07 -0.81
CA ALA A 423 35.96 14.15 -1.80
C ALA A 423 35.76 15.52 -1.15
N CYS A 424 36.54 16.54 -1.55
CA CYS A 424 36.38 17.92 -1.08
C CYS A 424 35.85 18.81 -2.22
N PRO A 425 34.56 19.20 -2.22
CA PRO A 425 34.04 20.16 -3.17
C PRO A 425 34.49 21.58 -2.77
N PHE A 426 35.26 22.24 -3.65
CA PHE A 426 35.58 23.66 -3.50
C PHE A 426 34.52 24.51 -4.20
N ASP A 427 33.41 24.78 -3.50
CA ASP A 427 32.55 25.91 -3.86
C ASP A 427 31.97 26.55 -2.59
N SER A 428 31.92 27.89 -2.53
CA SER A 428 31.57 28.73 -1.36
C SER A 428 32.63 28.95 -0.25
N SER A 429 32.71 30.19 0.28
CA SER A 429 33.69 30.68 1.27
C SER A 429 33.11 31.06 2.65
N SER A 430 31.82 30.85 2.88
CA SER A 430 31.16 31.24 4.15
C SER A 430 31.04 30.10 5.15
N TYR A 431 31.18 30.42 6.44
CA TYR A 431 31.15 29.50 7.56
C TYR A 431 30.12 29.97 8.59
N LEU A 432 29.53 29.03 9.32
CA LEU A 432 28.58 29.27 10.41
C LEU A 432 28.98 28.47 11.64
N SER A 433 28.52 28.94 12.79
CA SER A 433 28.44 28.16 14.03
C SER A 433 27.13 27.38 14.11
N ILE A 434 27.08 26.35 14.95
CA ILE A 434 25.84 25.61 15.24
C ILE A 434 24.74 26.58 15.70
N ALA A 435 25.08 27.51 16.59
CA ALA A 435 24.13 28.50 17.10
C ALA A 435 23.57 29.40 15.98
N GLN A 436 24.41 29.90 15.06
CA GLN A 436 23.94 30.71 13.93
C GLN A 436 23.08 29.89 12.96
N ALA A 437 23.52 28.66 12.64
CA ALA A 437 22.79 27.78 11.74
C ALA A 437 21.37 27.50 12.26
N LEU A 438 21.24 27.09 13.52
CA LEU A 438 19.96 26.71 14.12
C LEU A 438 19.05 27.90 14.45
N ARG A 439 19.60 29.02 14.95
CA ARG A 439 18.78 30.14 15.47
C ARG A 439 18.48 31.23 14.45
N LEU A 440 19.36 31.43 13.45
CA LEU A 440 19.28 32.59 12.55
C LEU A 440 19.03 32.22 11.09
N HIS A 441 19.48 31.04 10.65
CA HIS A 441 19.52 30.71 9.23
C HIS A 441 18.71 29.48 8.83
N ALA A 442 18.28 28.63 9.77
CA ALA A 442 17.55 27.41 9.47
C ALA A 442 16.25 27.71 8.70
N ASN A 443 16.04 27.01 7.59
CA ASN A 443 14.82 27.09 6.80
C ASN A 443 13.91 25.91 7.14
N HIS A 444 13.01 26.12 8.11
CA HIS A 444 12.10 25.07 8.58
C HIS A 444 11.12 24.59 7.53
N THR A 445 10.67 25.47 6.62
CA THR A 445 9.78 25.08 5.51
C THR A 445 10.46 24.09 4.58
N GLU A 446 11.70 24.38 4.19
CA GLU A 446 12.47 23.49 3.31
C GLU A 446 12.83 22.17 4.00
N MET A 447 13.08 22.20 5.30
CA MET A 447 13.27 20.98 6.08
C MET A 447 12.02 20.09 6.05
N LEU A 448 10.82 20.66 6.20
CA LEU A 448 9.55 19.92 6.08
C LEU A 448 9.33 19.39 4.66
N ASN A 449 9.58 20.20 3.63
CA ASN A 449 9.45 19.77 2.23
C ASN A 449 10.32 18.54 1.95
N ARG A 450 11.60 18.61 2.30
CA ARG A 450 12.53 17.48 2.13
C ARG A 450 12.11 16.25 2.94
N GLN A 451 11.56 16.42 4.14
CA GLN A 451 11.06 15.29 4.92
C GLN A 451 9.85 14.63 4.23
N ASN A 452 8.94 15.41 3.67
CA ASN A 452 7.82 14.90 2.88
C ASN A 452 8.31 14.17 1.61
N ASP A 453 9.27 14.75 0.88
CA ASP A 453 9.83 14.14 -0.34
C ASP A 453 10.48 12.78 -0.06
N LEU A 454 11.23 12.66 1.04
CA LEU A 454 11.80 11.38 1.46
C LEU A 454 10.72 10.40 1.89
N HIS A 455 9.67 10.85 2.57
CA HIS A 455 8.56 10.00 2.95
C HIS A 455 7.85 9.41 1.73
N GLU A 456 7.58 10.23 0.70
CA GLU A 456 7.04 9.74 -0.58
C GLU A 456 7.99 8.78 -1.29
N LYS A 457 9.31 9.05 -1.25
CA LYS A 457 10.33 8.11 -1.76
C LYS A 457 10.24 6.77 -1.03
N ILE A 458 10.18 6.77 0.30
CA ILE A 458 10.08 5.56 1.12
C ILE A 458 8.82 4.77 0.80
N ILE A 459 7.66 5.43 0.72
CA ILE A 459 6.39 4.81 0.34
C ILE A 459 6.53 4.13 -1.03
N THR A 460 7.03 4.87 -2.01
CA THR A 460 7.17 4.39 -3.39
C THR A 460 8.12 3.19 -3.48
N GLN A 461 9.29 3.25 -2.85
CA GLN A 461 10.25 2.14 -2.86
C GLN A 461 9.72 0.90 -2.13
N THR A 462 9.05 1.11 -0.99
CA THR A 462 8.40 0.00 -0.26
C THR A 462 7.33 -0.65 -1.13
N LEU A 463 6.54 0.15 -1.85
CA LEU A 463 5.50 -0.33 -2.76
C LEU A 463 6.08 -1.18 -3.90
N TYR A 464 7.16 -0.73 -4.55
CA TYR A 464 7.84 -1.51 -5.58
C TYR A 464 8.41 -2.83 -5.01
N ALA A 465 9.04 -2.79 -3.83
CA ALA A 465 9.58 -3.99 -3.21
C ALA A 465 8.51 -5.07 -2.91
N VAL A 466 7.33 -4.68 -2.40
CA VAL A 466 6.24 -5.65 -2.16
C VAL A 466 5.60 -6.16 -3.44
N LEU A 467 5.54 -5.31 -4.48
CA LEU A 467 5.03 -5.68 -5.79
C LEU A 467 5.95 -6.70 -6.49
N ASP A 468 7.26 -6.41 -6.50
CA ASP A 468 8.31 -7.25 -7.11
C ASP A 468 8.41 -8.60 -6.41
N ALA A 469 8.44 -8.61 -5.07
CA ALA A 469 8.41 -9.83 -4.28
C ALA A 469 7.07 -10.59 -4.39
N SER A 470 6.06 -10.01 -5.05
CA SER A 470 4.75 -10.62 -5.25
C SER A 470 4.05 -11.05 -3.96
N LEU A 471 4.22 -10.26 -2.89
CA LEU A 471 3.70 -10.59 -1.58
C LEU A 471 2.15 -10.55 -1.51
N PRO A 472 1.53 -11.47 -0.76
CA PRO A 472 0.11 -11.43 -0.41
C PRO A 472 -0.30 -10.10 0.24
N ALA A 473 -1.51 -9.61 -0.05
CA ALA A 473 -1.97 -8.29 0.40
C ALA A 473 -2.01 -8.10 1.92
N ASP A 474 -2.26 -9.17 2.68
CA ASP A 474 -2.18 -9.16 4.14
C ASP A 474 -0.75 -8.87 4.63
N GLU A 475 0.28 -9.36 3.95
CA GLU A 475 1.68 -9.09 4.30
C GLU A 475 2.16 -7.64 3.99
N TRP A 476 1.35 -6.83 3.30
CA TRP A 476 1.76 -5.46 2.94
C TRP A 476 1.78 -4.52 4.14
N SER A 477 0.89 -4.74 5.12
CA SER A 477 0.74 -3.83 6.27
C SER A 477 0.82 -4.52 7.63
N ASN A 478 0.94 -5.86 7.66
CA ASN A 478 1.07 -6.63 8.89
C ASN A 478 2.40 -6.38 9.62
N LEU A 479 3.47 -6.04 8.89
CA LEU A 479 4.77 -5.71 9.47
C LEU A 479 4.87 -4.20 9.79
N ALA A 480 5.38 -3.88 10.98
CA ALA A 480 5.64 -2.52 11.45
C ALA A 480 6.37 -1.65 10.42
N GLU A 481 7.34 -2.26 9.74
CA GLU A 481 8.20 -1.66 8.72
C GLU A 481 7.44 -1.13 7.51
N ARG A 482 6.25 -1.67 7.22
CA ARG A 482 5.46 -1.37 6.01
C ARG A 482 4.12 -0.71 6.31
N ARG A 483 3.83 -0.43 7.59
CA ARG A 483 2.57 0.22 8.01
C ARG A 483 2.35 1.59 7.39
N HIS A 484 3.41 2.29 6.96
CA HIS A 484 3.31 3.56 6.23
C HIS A 484 2.57 3.43 4.89
N LEU A 485 2.48 2.24 4.30
CA LEU A 485 1.63 2.03 3.11
C LEU A 485 0.14 2.29 3.38
N LEU A 486 -0.33 2.13 4.63
CA LEU A 486 -1.72 2.44 5.01
C LEU A 486 -2.01 3.94 4.96
N GLU A 487 -0.99 4.79 4.92
CA GLU A 487 -1.16 6.22 4.74
C GLU A 487 -1.71 6.57 3.35
N ILE A 488 -1.39 5.77 2.32
CA ILE A 488 -2.01 5.92 0.99
C ILE A 488 -3.53 5.77 1.12
N ARG A 489 -3.98 4.72 1.81
CA ARG A 489 -5.40 4.47 2.05
C ARG A 489 -6.03 5.65 2.80
N LYS A 490 -5.41 6.08 3.89
CA LYS A 490 -5.91 7.18 4.71
C LYS A 490 -6.04 8.48 3.90
N ARG A 491 -5.03 8.82 3.08
CA ARG A 491 -5.06 10.02 2.21
C ARG A 491 -6.23 9.99 1.23
N CYS A 492 -6.50 8.83 0.63
CA CYS A 492 -7.64 8.66 -0.27
C CYS A 492 -9.00 8.73 0.46
N GLU A 493 -9.10 8.15 1.66
CA GLU A 493 -10.32 8.16 2.48
C GLU A 493 -10.64 9.57 3.01
N ASP A 494 -9.66 10.25 3.61
CA ASP A 494 -9.82 11.58 4.23
C ASP A 494 -10.19 12.66 3.19
N SER A 495 -9.75 12.48 1.94
CA SER A 495 -9.99 13.43 0.85
C SER A 495 -11.31 13.17 0.10
N PHE A 496 -12.09 12.15 0.50
CA PHE A 496 -13.34 11.72 -0.17
C PHE A 496 -13.17 11.59 -1.70
N LEU A 497 -12.04 11.04 -2.15
CA LEU A 497 -11.70 10.99 -3.56
C LEU A 497 -12.67 10.11 -4.34
N ASN A 498 -13.16 10.64 -5.46
CA ASN A 498 -13.85 9.85 -6.48
C ASN A 498 -12.87 8.94 -7.24
N GLU A 499 -13.40 8.01 -8.04
CA GLU A 499 -12.61 7.04 -8.82
C GLU A 499 -11.47 7.70 -9.62
N THR A 500 -11.75 8.79 -10.35
CA THR A 500 -10.76 9.52 -11.16
C THR A 500 -9.62 10.09 -10.32
N SER A 501 -9.92 10.60 -9.14
CA SER A 501 -8.91 11.20 -8.26
C SER A 501 -8.02 10.13 -7.63
N VAL A 502 -8.58 8.97 -7.26
CA VAL A 502 -7.78 7.82 -6.79
C VAL A 502 -6.86 7.31 -7.91
N CYS A 503 -7.35 7.24 -9.15
CA CYS A 503 -6.52 6.90 -10.31
C CYS A 503 -5.35 7.88 -10.50
N SER A 504 -5.59 9.19 -10.34
CA SER A 504 -4.54 10.21 -10.42
C SER A 504 -3.49 10.06 -9.32
N GLU A 505 -3.88 9.70 -8.10
CA GLU A 505 -2.92 9.40 -7.02
C GLU A 505 -2.10 8.14 -7.32
N LEU A 506 -2.74 7.08 -7.83
CA LEU A 506 -2.03 5.88 -8.28
C LEU A 506 -1.07 6.16 -9.44
N GLU A 507 -1.41 7.12 -10.31
CA GLU A 507 -0.56 7.57 -11.42
C GLU A 507 0.71 8.25 -10.95
N LYS A 508 0.62 9.09 -9.91
CA LYS A 508 1.79 9.76 -9.32
C LYS A 508 2.75 8.76 -8.68
N MET A 509 2.21 7.79 -7.94
CA MET A 509 3.02 6.79 -7.23
C MET A 509 3.63 5.73 -8.17
N ILE A 510 2.86 5.29 -9.16
CA ILE A 510 3.27 4.27 -10.14
C ILE A 510 3.08 4.86 -11.54
N PRO A 511 4.02 5.70 -12.02
CA PRO A 511 3.93 6.30 -13.35
C PRO A 511 4.06 5.25 -14.45
N ILE A 512 3.37 5.49 -15.58
CA ILE A 512 3.50 4.60 -16.75
C ILE A 512 4.91 4.73 -17.31
N ILE A 513 5.58 3.59 -17.40
CA ILE A 513 6.78 3.45 -18.24
C ILE A 513 6.28 3.05 -19.62
N GLU A 514 6.61 3.82 -20.67
CA GLU A 514 6.02 3.72 -22.02
C GLU A 514 6.03 2.28 -22.60
N LYS A 515 7.09 1.50 -22.32
CA LYS A 515 7.22 0.09 -22.74
C LYS A 515 6.46 -0.92 -21.86
N ARG A 516 5.76 -0.46 -20.82
CA ARG A 516 5.13 -1.27 -19.77
C ARG A 516 3.74 -0.79 -19.38
N MET A 517 3.01 -0.17 -20.30
CA MET A 517 1.72 0.47 -19.99
C MET A 517 0.74 -0.51 -19.33
N TYR A 518 0.53 -1.69 -19.93
CA TYR A 518 -0.49 -2.63 -19.47
C TYR A 518 -0.12 -3.34 -18.16
N SER A 519 1.15 -3.72 -18.00
CA SER A 519 1.64 -4.23 -16.71
C SER A 519 1.55 -3.18 -15.61
N THR A 520 1.81 -1.90 -15.90
CA THR A 520 1.63 -0.80 -14.95
C THR A 520 0.17 -0.69 -14.48
N LEU A 521 -0.80 -0.80 -15.40
CA LEU A 521 -2.23 -0.79 -15.06
C LEU A 521 -2.61 -1.97 -14.14
N LEU A 522 -2.06 -3.16 -14.36
CA LEU A 522 -2.25 -4.30 -13.46
C LEU A 522 -1.63 -4.08 -12.07
N LEU A 523 -0.46 -3.46 -12.00
CA LEU A 523 0.17 -3.10 -10.72
C LEU A 523 -0.70 -2.09 -9.96
N ARG A 524 -1.23 -1.05 -10.62
CA ARG A 524 -2.13 -0.08 -10.00
C ARG A 524 -3.42 -0.73 -9.49
N ALA A 525 -4.03 -1.62 -10.28
CA ALA A 525 -5.19 -2.40 -9.84
C ALA A 525 -4.88 -3.21 -8.56
N ARG A 526 -3.71 -3.85 -8.53
CA ARG A 526 -3.24 -4.61 -7.37
C ARG A 526 -3.04 -3.73 -6.14
N VAL A 527 -2.45 -2.55 -6.29
CA VAL A 527 -2.28 -1.59 -5.17
C VAL A 527 -3.65 -1.16 -4.64
N ALA A 528 -4.56 -0.76 -5.52
CA ALA A 528 -5.91 -0.33 -5.14
C ALA A 528 -6.62 -1.39 -4.30
N LEU A 529 -6.62 -2.65 -4.77
CA LEU A 529 -7.26 -3.76 -4.06
C LEU A 529 -6.54 -4.16 -2.77
N SER A 530 -5.20 -4.20 -2.78
CA SER A 530 -4.42 -4.68 -1.63
C SER A 530 -4.49 -3.70 -0.47
N LEU A 531 -4.47 -2.40 -0.75
CA LEU A 531 -4.62 -1.34 0.25
C LEU A 531 -6.07 -0.96 0.54
N ARG A 532 -7.04 -1.63 -0.12
CA ARG A 532 -8.49 -1.38 0.03
C ARG A 532 -8.85 0.10 -0.15
N LEU A 533 -8.34 0.70 -1.22
CA LEU A 533 -8.64 2.10 -1.55
C LEU A 533 -10.13 2.28 -1.89
N PRO A 534 -10.69 3.50 -1.74
CA PRO A 534 -12.02 3.81 -2.25
C PRO A 534 -12.15 3.41 -3.73
N HIS A 535 -13.28 2.82 -4.12
CA HIS A 535 -13.56 2.36 -5.48
C HIS A 535 -12.59 1.32 -6.06
N ALA A 536 -11.77 0.65 -5.25
CA ALA A 536 -10.72 -0.26 -5.72
C ALA A 536 -11.19 -1.35 -6.71
N ALA A 537 -12.37 -1.96 -6.48
CA ALA A 537 -12.90 -2.98 -7.39
C ALA A 537 -13.27 -2.40 -8.77
N ALA A 538 -13.90 -1.22 -8.81
CA ALA A 538 -14.25 -0.52 -10.05
C ALA A 538 -12.99 -0.10 -10.81
N ILE A 539 -11.99 0.45 -10.11
CA ILE A 539 -10.69 0.82 -10.69
C ILE A 539 -10.00 -0.39 -11.32
N ALA A 540 -9.92 -1.50 -10.58
CA ALA A 540 -9.30 -2.73 -11.06
C ALA A 540 -10.01 -3.30 -12.31
N GLN A 541 -11.35 -3.29 -12.33
CA GLN A 541 -12.14 -3.67 -13.49
C GLN A 541 -11.93 -2.73 -14.68
N THR A 542 -11.87 -1.42 -14.45
CA THR A 542 -11.61 -0.42 -15.49
C THR A 542 -10.23 -0.63 -16.12
N PHE A 543 -9.17 -0.79 -15.32
CA PHE A 543 -7.83 -1.07 -15.84
C PHE A 543 -7.76 -2.38 -16.61
N LEU A 544 -8.38 -3.46 -16.11
CA LEU A 544 -8.42 -4.74 -16.82
C LEU A 544 -9.17 -4.64 -18.16
N ARG A 545 -10.30 -3.93 -18.18
CA ARG A 545 -11.07 -3.66 -19.39
C ARG A 545 -10.22 -2.91 -20.41
N THR A 546 -9.58 -1.80 -20.02
CA THR A 546 -8.70 -1.01 -20.90
C THR A 546 -7.61 -1.86 -21.52
N ILE A 547 -6.91 -2.69 -20.72
CA ILE A 547 -5.85 -3.59 -21.21
C ILE A 547 -6.39 -4.51 -22.32
N ILE A 548 -7.51 -5.19 -22.05
CA ILE A 548 -8.03 -6.21 -22.96
C ILE A 548 -8.62 -5.57 -24.23
N THR A 549 -9.38 -4.48 -24.09
CA THR A 549 -10.04 -3.84 -25.22
C THR A 549 -9.04 -3.19 -26.16
N GLU A 550 -8.07 -2.42 -25.64
CA GLU A 550 -7.10 -1.72 -26.50
C GLU A 550 -6.18 -2.68 -27.25
N LEU A 551 -5.68 -3.73 -26.57
CA LEU A 551 -4.83 -4.73 -27.21
C LEU A 551 -5.59 -5.58 -28.25
N SER A 552 -6.88 -5.83 -28.05
CA SER A 552 -7.71 -6.55 -29.03
C SER A 552 -7.98 -5.70 -30.26
N LEU A 553 -8.20 -4.39 -30.08
CA LEU A 553 -8.45 -3.42 -31.15
C LEU A 553 -7.18 -3.14 -31.97
N SER A 554 -6.01 -3.02 -31.33
CA SER A 554 -4.74 -2.77 -32.03
C SER A 554 -4.34 -3.89 -33.00
N LYS A 555 -4.80 -5.12 -32.74
CA LYS A 555 -4.56 -6.31 -33.58
C LYS A 555 -5.71 -6.60 -34.55
N PHE A 556 -6.70 -5.72 -34.66
CA PHE A 556 -7.82 -5.92 -35.57
C PHE A 556 -7.34 -5.96 -37.02
N PRO A 557 -7.70 -7.00 -37.80
CA PRO A 557 -7.37 -7.05 -39.21
C PRO A 557 -8.15 -5.95 -39.95
N GLN A 558 -7.48 -4.87 -40.34
CA GLN A 558 -8.04 -3.77 -41.15
C GLN A 558 -8.21 -4.25 -42.61
N PRO A 559 -9.44 -4.48 -43.09
CA PRO A 559 -9.64 -4.93 -44.46
C PRO A 559 -9.63 -3.76 -45.43
N ASN A 560 -8.92 -3.94 -46.54
CA ASN A 560 -8.89 -3.01 -47.66
C ASN A 560 -10.19 -3.14 -48.49
N LYS A 561 -11.27 -2.50 -48.01
CA LYS A 561 -12.63 -2.41 -48.60
C LYS A 561 -13.54 -3.65 -48.44
N CYS A 562 -14.83 -3.41 -48.21
CA CYS A 562 -15.91 -4.42 -48.26
C CYS A 562 -15.98 -5.06 -49.66
N GLY A 563 -15.88 -6.38 -49.74
CA GLY A 563 -16.30 -7.18 -50.90
C GLY A 563 -17.63 -7.87 -50.57
N SER A 564 -18.54 -8.00 -51.53
CA SER A 564 -19.87 -8.57 -51.32
C SER A 564 -20.07 -9.87 -52.10
N GLN A 565 -20.09 -11.01 -51.41
CA GLN A 565 -20.46 -12.32 -52.01
C GLN A 565 -21.75 -12.90 -51.42
N PHE A 566 -22.16 -12.49 -50.22
CA PHE A 566 -23.28 -13.09 -49.48
C PHE A 566 -24.33 -12.04 -49.11
N LYS A 567 -25.60 -12.37 -49.30
CA LYS A 567 -26.73 -11.58 -48.80
C LYS A 567 -27.03 -11.90 -47.33
N GLN A 568 -26.75 -13.14 -46.94
CA GLN A 568 -27.00 -13.65 -45.60
C GLN A 568 -25.99 -14.75 -45.26
N VAL A 569 -25.50 -14.71 -44.02
CA VAL A 569 -24.63 -15.73 -43.43
C VAL A 569 -25.26 -16.21 -42.13
N ILE A 570 -25.47 -17.52 -42.01
CA ILE A 570 -26.00 -18.17 -40.81
C ILE A 570 -24.91 -19.10 -40.29
N VAL A 571 -24.57 -18.97 -39.01
CA VAL A 571 -23.61 -19.83 -38.33
C VAL A 571 -24.28 -20.51 -37.14
N LYS A 572 -24.03 -21.81 -36.99
CA LYS A 572 -24.44 -22.60 -35.82
C LYS A 572 -23.22 -23.18 -35.12
N TYR A 573 -23.23 -23.17 -33.79
CA TYR A 573 -22.18 -23.73 -32.94
C TYR A 573 -22.76 -24.64 -31.84
N PRO A 574 -22.00 -25.66 -31.42
CA PRO A 574 -22.32 -26.49 -30.26
C PRO A 574 -22.14 -25.69 -28.96
N ALA A 575 -22.67 -26.25 -27.87
CA ALA A 575 -22.29 -25.84 -26.52
C ALA A 575 -20.92 -26.43 -26.15
N ARG A 576 -20.45 -26.23 -24.91
CA ARG A 576 -19.19 -26.83 -24.42
C ARG A 576 -19.25 -27.35 -23.00
N LEU A 577 -18.48 -28.41 -22.72
CA LEU A 577 -18.19 -28.92 -21.37
C LEU A 577 -16.72 -28.69 -21.01
N ASN A 578 -16.47 -28.16 -19.81
CA ASN A 578 -15.12 -27.94 -19.27
C ASN A 578 -14.85 -28.99 -18.18
N PHE A 579 -13.95 -29.93 -18.45
CA PHE A 579 -13.64 -31.04 -17.53
C PHE A 579 -12.78 -30.58 -16.36
N ALA A 580 -11.71 -29.83 -16.65
CA ALA A 580 -10.76 -29.37 -15.63
C ALA A 580 -10.01 -28.11 -16.11
N GLY A 581 -9.49 -27.33 -15.15
CA GLY A 581 -8.63 -26.18 -15.44
C GLY A 581 -9.34 -24.83 -15.52
N GLY A 582 -10.68 -24.81 -15.36
CA GLY A 582 -11.45 -23.57 -15.41
C GLY A 582 -10.93 -22.52 -14.41
N TRP A 583 -11.13 -21.24 -14.76
CA TRP A 583 -10.61 -20.03 -14.10
C TRP A 583 -9.15 -19.71 -14.38
N THR A 584 -8.33 -20.68 -14.79
CA THR A 584 -6.96 -20.41 -15.23
C THR A 584 -6.90 -19.68 -16.58
N ASP A 585 -8.02 -19.61 -17.28
CA ASP A 585 -8.25 -18.88 -18.52
C ASP A 585 -8.73 -17.45 -18.32
N THR A 586 -9.01 -17.04 -17.09
CA THR A 586 -9.63 -15.74 -16.79
C THR A 586 -8.56 -14.65 -16.55
N PRO A 587 -8.61 -13.50 -17.25
CA PRO A 587 -7.74 -12.36 -16.96
C PRO A 587 -7.97 -11.79 -15.55
N PRO A 588 -6.93 -11.28 -14.87
CA PRO A 588 -5.56 -11.14 -15.34
C PRO A 588 -4.70 -12.39 -15.14
N TYR A 589 -5.22 -13.49 -14.57
CA TYR A 589 -4.41 -14.68 -14.32
C TYR A 589 -3.77 -15.19 -15.62
N CYS A 590 -4.53 -15.33 -16.71
CA CYS A 590 -3.99 -15.80 -17.99
C CYS A 590 -3.12 -14.75 -18.74
N LEU A 591 -3.10 -13.49 -18.27
CA LEU A 591 -2.18 -12.45 -18.76
C LEU A 591 -0.81 -12.58 -18.08
N GLU A 592 -0.79 -12.99 -16.81
CA GLU A 592 0.42 -13.12 -15.98
C GLU A 592 0.99 -14.55 -15.95
N ASN A 593 0.15 -15.56 -16.13
CA ASN A 593 0.48 -16.97 -16.02
C ASN A 593 -0.10 -17.80 -17.17
N ARG A 594 0.41 -19.03 -17.30
CA ARG A 594 -0.11 -20.00 -18.26
C ARG A 594 -1.51 -20.45 -17.83
N GLY A 595 -2.51 -20.18 -18.64
CA GLY A 595 -3.84 -20.78 -18.52
C GLY A 595 -3.86 -22.18 -19.14
N CYS A 596 -4.65 -23.10 -18.59
CA CYS A 596 -4.74 -24.46 -19.11
C CYS A 596 -6.11 -25.08 -18.79
N VAL A 597 -6.89 -25.37 -19.83
CA VAL A 597 -8.26 -25.88 -19.70
C VAL A 597 -8.47 -27.07 -20.63
N LEU A 598 -9.08 -28.14 -20.10
CA LEU A 598 -9.52 -29.28 -20.87
C LEU A 598 -11.03 -29.17 -21.13
N HIS A 599 -11.41 -29.11 -22.40
CA HIS A 599 -12.81 -28.91 -22.80
C HIS A 599 -13.19 -29.70 -24.06
N VAL A 600 -14.49 -29.81 -24.29
CA VAL A 600 -15.06 -30.48 -25.48
C VAL A 600 -16.31 -29.75 -25.96
N PRO A 601 -16.47 -29.53 -27.28
CA PRO A 601 -17.74 -29.09 -27.86
C PRO A 601 -18.79 -30.19 -27.75
N CYS A 602 -20.02 -29.85 -27.36
CA CYS A 602 -21.10 -30.81 -27.22
C CYS A 602 -22.37 -30.36 -27.96
N LEU A 603 -22.95 -31.28 -28.72
CA LEU A 603 -24.29 -31.14 -29.26
C LEU A 603 -25.31 -31.32 -28.13
N VAL A 604 -26.45 -30.63 -28.25
CA VAL A 604 -27.58 -30.76 -27.32
C VAL A 604 -28.71 -31.39 -28.12
N ASP A 605 -29.17 -32.56 -27.69
CA ASP A 605 -30.19 -33.36 -28.39
C ASP A 605 -29.86 -33.59 -29.88
N GLY A 606 -28.56 -33.73 -30.19
CA GLY A 606 -28.06 -33.93 -31.55
C GLY A 606 -27.89 -32.65 -32.37
N GLU A 607 -28.27 -31.50 -31.84
CA GLU A 607 -28.27 -30.21 -32.54
C GLU A 607 -27.19 -29.24 -32.02
N MET A 608 -26.88 -28.23 -32.84
CA MET A 608 -26.05 -27.09 -32.47
C MET A 608 -26.96 -25.96 -31.96
N PRO A 609 -27.04 -25.72 -30.63
CA PRO A 609 -28.10 -24.89 -30.05
C PRO A 609 -27.85 -23.38 -30.17
N ILE A 610 -26.65 -22.96 -30.60
CA ILE A 610 -26.27 -21.53 -30.64
C ILE A 610 -26.22 -21.09 -32.10
N LEU A 611 -27.11 -20.18 -32.49
CA LEU A 611 -27.25 -19.67 -33.85
C LEU A 611 -27.07 -18.16 -33.88
N ALA A 612 -26.25 -17.68 -34.80
CA ALA A 612 -26.17 -16.28 -35.18
C ALA A 612 -26.34 -16.12 -36.69
N ARG A 613 -26.93 -15.00 -37.10
CA ARG A 613 -27.17 -14.68 -38.50
C ARG A 613 -26.95 -13.21 -38.74
N ALA A 614 -26.12 -12.90 -39.72
CA ALA A 614 -25.97 -11.56 -40.25
C ALA A 614 -26.61 -11.51 -41.65
N SER A 615 -27.40 -10.48 -41.93
CA SER A 615 -28.04 -10.33 -43.25
C SER A 615 -28.34 -8.89 -43.63
N PHE A 616 -28.49 -8.66 -44.92
CA PHE A 616 -29.13 -7.46 -45.48
C PHE A 616 -30.63 -7.76 -45.71
N PRO A 617 -31.55 -7.25 -44.87
CA PRO A 617 -32.98 -7.54 -44.99
C PRO A 617 -33.59 -6.93 -46.25
N GLN A 618 -34.71 -7.50 -46.72
CA GLN A 618 -35.42 -7.02 -47.92
C GLN A 618 -36.26 -5.75 -47.69
N ASP A 619 -36.58 -5.43 -46.44
CA ASP A 619 -37.36 -4.24 -46.06
C ASP A 619 -36.58 -3.44 -45.00
N PRO A 620 -35.63 -2.60 -45.43
CA PRO A 620 -34.67 -1.92 -44.56
C PRO A 620 -35.28 -0.73 -43.79
N GLY A 621 -36.46 -0.24 -44.18
CA GLY A 621 -37.04 1.01 -43.67
C GLY A 621 -36.43 2.27 -44.31
N ASP A 622 -36.87 3.46 -43.87
CA ASP A 622 -36.54 4.74 -44.51
C ASP A 622 -35.13 5.30 -44.19
N LYS A 623 -34.42 4.75 -43.19
CA LYS A 623 -33.13 5.28 -42.71
C LYS A 623 -32.07 4.19 -42.50
N PRO A 624 -30.77 4.51 -42.68
CA PRO A 624 -29.67 3.62 -42.34
C PRO A 624 -29.65 3.20 -40.85
N VAL A 625 -29.87 1.91 -40.56
CA VAL A 625 -29.93 1.37 -39.20
C VAL A 625 -29.19 0.04 -39.02
N ILE A 626 -28.82 -0.25 -37.77
CA ILE A 626 -28.43 -1.60 -37.33
C ILE A 626 -29.66 -2.22 -36.65
N ARG A 627 -30.19 -3.29 -37.23
CA ARG A 627 -31.32 -4.04 -36.67
C ARG A 627 -30.82 -5.21 -35.85
N LEU A 628 -31.27 -5.31 -34.61
CA LEU A 628 -30.96 -6.40 -33.70
C LEU A 628 -32.19 -7.26 -33.55
N ALA A 629 -32.05 -8.59 -33.61
CA ALA A 629 -33.18 -9.52 -33.49
C ALA A 629 -32.82 -10.73 -32.63
N VAL A 630 -33.68 -11.09 -31.69
CA VAL A 630 -33.48 -12.24 -30.79
C VAL A 630 -34.74 -13.09 -30.78
N ARG A 631 -34.59 -14.40 -30.95
CA ARG A 631 -35.67 -15.36 -30.70
C ARG A 631 -35.64 -15.82 -29.25
N ASP A 632 -36.79 -15.69 -28.58
CA ASP A 632 -37.01 -16.26 -27.26
C ASP A 632 -37.16 -17.79 -27.38
N PRO A 633 -36.36 -18.59 -26.64
CA PRO A 633 -36.36 -20.05 -26.79
C PRO A 633 -37.62 -20.72 -26.21
N ILE A 634 -38.36 -20.05 -25.32
CA ILE A 634 -39.54 -20.61 -24.65
C ILE A 634 -40.81 -20.32 -25.45
N THR A 635 -40.99 -19.05 -25.82
CA THR A 635 -42.19 -18.58 -26.53
C THR A 635 -42.06 -18.67 -28.05
N GLY A 636 -40.84 -18.72 -28.57
CA GLY A 636 -40.55 -18.66 -30.01
C GLY A 636 -40.72 -17.26 -30.62
N ASN A 637 -41.14 -16.27 -29.83
CA ASN A 637 -41.32 -14.90 -30.30
C ASN A 637 -39.99 -14.25 -30.66
N ILE A 638 -40.00 -13.40 -31.69
CA ILE A 638 -38.83 -12.62 -32.10
C ILE A 638 -39.02 -11.20 -31.59
N SER A 639 -38.08 -10.73 -30.77
CA SER A 639 -37.96 -9.32 -30.40
C SER A 639 -36.96 -8.63 -31.32
N THR A 640 -37.23 -7.38 -31.69
CA THR A 640 -36.35 -6.58 -32.55
C THR A 640 -36.09 -5.20 -31.97
N GLU A 641 -34.91 -4.64 -32.20
CA GLU A 641 -34.52 -3.27 -31.84
C GLU A 641 -33.71 -2.65 -32.99
N ASP A 642 -34.10 -1.46 -33.45
CA ASP A 642 -33.35 -0.68 -34.44
C ASP A 642 -32.46 0.35 -33.72
N VAL A 643 -31.14 0.21 -33.85
CA VAL A 643 -30.13 1.09 -33.26
C VAL A 643 -29.82 2.22 -34.24
N ASN A 644 -30.18 3.44 -33.85
CA ASN A 644 -30.13 4.62 -34.70
C ASN A 644 -29.02 5.61 -34.31
N THR A 645 -28.58 5.59 -33.04
CA THR A 645 -27.54 6.50 -32.55
C THR A 645 -26.38 5.75 -31.89
N MET A 646 -25.23 6.41 -31.77
CA MET A 646 -24.08 5.84 -31.06
C MET A 646 -24.41 5.64 -29.57
N SER A 647 -25.15 6.57 -28.95
CA SER A 647 -25.58 6.44 -27.55
C SER A 647 -26.39 5.17 -27.33
N ASP A 648 -27.33 4.84 -28.23
CA ASP A 648 -28.13 3.61 -28.14
C ASP A 648 -27.26 2.36 -28.24
N LEU A 649 -26.21 2.40 -29.08
CA LEU A 649 -25.26 1.30 -29.24
C LEU A 649 -24.38 1.10 -28.01
N LEU A 650 -24.03 2.17 -27.29
CA LEU A 650 -23.14 2.12 -26.12
C LEU A 650 -23.83 1.68 -24.82
N THR A 651 -25.15 1.41 -24.84
CA THR A 651 -25.92 0.84 -23.70
C THR A 651 -25.70 -0.67 -23.48
N TYR A 652 -24.59 -1.22 -24.01
CA TYR A 652 -24.26 -2.65 -23.91
C TYR A 652 -23.98 -3.14 -22.49
N ASN A 653 -23.83 -2.24 -21.52
CA ASN A 653 -23.59 -2.56 -20.11
C ASN A 653 -24.89 -2.75 -19.31
N GLU A 654 -26.07 -2.59 -19.92
CA GLU A 654 -27.38 -2.80 -19.29
C GLU A 654 -27.77 -4.29 -19.27
N PRO A 655 -27.66 -5.01 -18.14
CA PRO A 655 -27.83 -6.46 -18.11
C PRO A 655 -29.27 -6.93 -18.37
N SER A 656 -30.24 -6.04 -18.20
CA SER A 656 -31.66 -6.30 -18.47
C SER A 656 -32.01 -6.25 -19.96
N SER A 657 -31.14 -5.67 -20.80
CA SER A 657 -31.42 -5.60 -22.23
C SER A 657 -31.15 -6.96 -22.90
N PRO A 658 -32.13 -7.53 -23.64
CA PRO A 658 -31.90 -8.75 -24.42
C PRO A 658 -30.88 -8.55 -25.55
N PHE A 659 -30.58 -7.30 -25.90
CA PHE A 659 -29.68 -6.92 -26.98
C PHE A 659 -28.29 -6.46 -26.50
N ALA A 660 -28.02 -6.47 -25.19
CA ALA A 660 -26.75 -5.99 -24.63
C ALA A 660 -25.51 -6.61 -25.31
N LEU A 661 -25.53 -7.94 -25.53
CA LEU A 661 -24.44 -8.65 -26.21
C LEU A 661 -24.32 -8.28 -27.70
N HIS A 662 -25.43 -8.06 -28.39
CA HIS A 662 -25.43 -7.64 -29.79
C HIS A 662 -24.83 -6.24 -29.95
N LYS A 663 -25.23 -5.33 -29.05
CA LYS A 663 -24.69 -3.98 -28.96
C LYS A 663 -23.19 -3.99 -28.65
N ALA A 664 -22.73 -4.84 -27.74
CA ALA A 664 -21.30 -5.00 -27.43
C ALA A 664 -20.49 -5.51 -28.63
N VAL A 665 -21.01 -6.51 -29.35
CA VAL A 665 -20.37 -7.04 -30.58
C VAL A 665 -20.25 -5.94 -31.62
N TRP A 666 -21.32 -5.19 -31.88
CA TRP A 666 -21.30 -4.08 -32.82
C TRP A 666 -20.38 -2.95 -32.37
N ALA A 667 -20.43 -2.53 -31.10
CA ALA A 667 -19.54 -1.51 -30.56
C ALA A 667 -18.07 -1.90 -30.77
N PHE A 668 -17.69 -3.13 -30.39
CA PHE A 668 -16.34 -3.65 -30.63
C PHE A 668 -15.98 -3.67 -32.13
N PHE A 669 -16.88 -4.17 -32.98
CA PHE A 669 -16.67 -4.27 -34.42
C PHE A 669 -16.54 -2.89 -35.11
N LEU A 670 -17.24 -1.86 -34.64
CA LEU A 670 -17.15 -0.52 -35.20
C LEU A 670 -15.95 0.25 -34.64
N SER A 671 -15.61 0.07 -33.35
CA SER A 671 -14.43 0.67 -32.72
C SER A 671 -13.11 0.18 -33.33
N SER A 672 -13.10 -1.02 -33.90
CA SER A 672 -11.91 -1.59 -34.52
C SER A 672 -11.62 -1.06 -35.92
N ILE A 673 -12.53 -0.24 -36.48
CA ILE A 673 -12.51 0.19 -37.88
C ILE A 673 -12.06 1.67 -38.04
N SER A 674 -11.78 2.41 -36.97
CA SER A 674 -10.93 3.64 -36.98
C SER A 674 -10.78 4.23 -35.57
N ALA A 675 -9.61 4.82 -35.29
CA ALA A 675 -9.29 5.55 -34.06
C ALA A 675 -10.10 6.85 -33.91
N LEU A 676 -11.42 6.74 -33.72
CA LEU A 676 -12.34 7.87 -33.65
C LEU A 676 -13.18 7.80 -32.37
N ASP A 677 -13.22 8.93 -31.68
CA ASP A 677 -14.03 9.17 -30.49
C ASP A 677 -15.52 8.95 -30.84
N ALA A 678 -16.11 7.91 -30.25
CA ALA A 678 -17.49 7.48 -30.50
C ALA A 678 -18.51 8.59 -30.18
N SER A 679 -18.14 9.57 -29.35
CA SER A 679 -19.01 10.69 -29.00
C SER A 679 -19.16 11.73 -30.13
N ALA A 680 -18.24 11.73 -31.11
CA ALA A 680 -18.13 12.76 -32.14
C ALA A 680 -18.84 12.42 -33.48
N PHE A 681 -19.34 11.18 -33.67
CA PHE A 681 -19.84 10.73 -34.98
C PHE A 681 -21.33 10.33 -34.97
N ASN A 682 -22.02 10.68 -36.05
CA ASN A 682 -23.38 10.20 -36.35
C ASN A 682 -23.29 8.76 -36.90
N LEU A 683 -23.98 7.80 -36.25
CA LEU A 683 -23.98 6.38 -36.62
C LEU A 683 -24.49 6.16 -38.05
N GLU A 684 -25.50 6.91 -38.49
CA GLU A 684 -26.06 6.85 -39.85
C GLU A 684 -24.98 7.16 -40.90
N LEU A 685 -24.24 8.26 -40.72
CA LEU A 685 -23.15 8.66 -41.60
C LEU A 685 -22.02 7.64 -41.60
N TYR A 686 -21.73 7.02 -40.46
CA TYR A 686 -20.70 6.00 -40.35
C TYR A 686 -21.07 4.73 -41.12
N ILE A 687 -22.30 4.23 -40.92
CA ILE A 687 -22.83 3.06 -41.64
C ILE A 687 -22.84 3.35 -43.15
N MET A 688 -23.33 4.52 -43.57
CA MET A 688 -23.35 4.93 -44.98
C MET A 688 -21.96 5.08 -45.58
N HIS A 689 -21.03 5.72 -44.87
CA HIS A 689 -19.65 5.88 -45.33
C HIS A 689 -18.95 4.52 -45.51
N ARG A 690 -19.23 3.56 -44.62
CA ARG A 690 -18.56 2.26 -44.61
C ARG A 690 -19.21 1.23 -45.54
N PHE A 691 -20.54 1.19 -45.56
CA PHE A 691 -21.33 0.14 -46.20
C PHE A 691 -22.22 0.66 -47.34
N GLY A 692 -22.36 1.98 -47.54
CA GLY A 692 -23.19 2.57 -48.60
C GLY A 692 -22.78 2.18 -50.03
N GLY A 693 -21.57 1.66 -50.23
CA GLY A 693 -21.10 1.10 -51.50
C GLY A 693 -21.33 -0.42 -51.64
N HIS A 694 -21.93 -1.08 -50.65
CA HIS A 694 -22.18 -2.52 -50.65
C HIS A 694 -23.47 -2.84 -51.43
N GLN A 695 -23.42 -3.76 -52.39
CA GLN A 695 -24.51 -4.01 -53.36
C GLN A 695 -25.87 -4.37 -52.73
N TYR A 696 -25.85 -5.03 -51.56
CA TYR A 696 -27.05 -5.41 -50.82
C TYR A 696 -27.45 -4.43 -49.73
N PHE A 697 -26.63 -3.42 -49.47
CA PHE A 697 -26.91 -2.49 -48.39
C PHE A 697 -27.89 -1.44 -48.88
N ASP A 698 -29.12 -1.56 -48.43
CA ASP A 698 -30.23 -0.65 -48.73
C ASP A 698 -30.63 0.15 -47.48
N GLY A 699 -29.65 0.42 -46.60
CA GLY A 699 -29.90 1.13 -45.33
C GLY A 699 -30.13 0.22 -44.11
N CYS A 700 -29.99 -1.10 -44.19
CA CYS A 700 -30.10 -1.91 -42.97
C CYS A 700 -29.13 -3.10 -42.97
N ILE A 701 -28.54 -3.35 -41.81
CA ILE A 701 -27.81 -4.60 -41.51
C ILE A 701 -28.48 -5.22 -40.28
N GLU A 702 -28.95 -6.45 -40.43
CA GLU A 702 -29.58 -7.19 -39.35
C GLU A 702 -28.58 -8.18 -38.72
N LEU A 703 -28.51 -8.17 -37.39
CA LEU A 703 -27.86 -9.20 -36.58
C LEU A 703 -28.92 -9.94 -35.75
N TYR A 704 -29.14 -11.20 -36.10
CA TYR A 704 -30.10 -12.10 -35.47
C TYR A 704 -29.41 -13.17 -34.63
N SER A 705 -29.99 -13.54 -33.49
CA SER A 705 -29.57 -14.70 -32.71
C SER A 705 -30.72 -15.57 -32.18
N SER A 706 -30.41 -16.84 -31.96
CA SER A 706 -31.27 -17.81 -31.27
C SER A 706 -30.38 -18.76 -30.47
N VAL A 707 -30.72 -18.99 -29.20
CA VAL A 707 -30.02 -19.93 -28.32
C VAL A 707 -31.04 -20.84 -27.66
N ASP A 708 -31.03 -22.12 -28.01
CA ASP A 708 -31.93 -23.13 -27.45
C ASP A 708 -31.36 -23.71 -26.13
N LEU A 709 -30.81 -22.84 -25.29
CA LEU A 709 -30.27 -23.15 -23.96
C LEU A 709 -30.51 -21.98 -23.01
N PRO A 710 -30.83 -22.23 -21.73
CA PRO A 710 -30.96 -21.17 -20.74
C PRO A 710 -29.65 -20.38 -20.56
N THR A 711 -29.75 -19.06 -20.46
CA THR A 711 -28.65 -18.19 -20.01
C THR A 711 -28.21 -18.60 -18.60
N GLY A 712 -26.90 -18.65 -18.35
CA GLY A 712 -26.38 -19.10 -17.06
C GLY A 712 -26.44 -20.61 -16.82
N SER A 713 -26.64 -21.41 -17.88
CA SER A 713 -26.57 -22.88 -17.86
C SER A 713 -25.18 -23.45 -17.55
N GLY A 714 -24.15 -22.59 -17.53
CA GLY A 714 -22.77 -23.01 -17.34
C GLY A 714 -22.15 -23.68 -18.57
N LEU A 715 -22.81 -23.64 -19.73
CA LEU A 715 -22.39 -24.27 -21.00
C LEU A 715 -21.70 -23.32 -22.01
N GLY A 716 -21.38 -22.10 -21.60
CA GLY A 716 -20.60 -21.13 -22.40
C GLY A 716 -21.40 -20.40 -23.48
N THR A 717 -22.73 -20.37 -23.34
CA THR A 717 -23.65 -19.90 -24.38
C THR A 717 -23.39 -18.47 -24.83
N SER A 718 -23.15 -17.53 -23.91
CA SER A 718 -22.95 -16.11 -24.23
C SER A 718 -21.66 -15.86 -25.03
N SER A 719 -20.53 -16.43 -24.60
CA SER A 719 -19.23 -16.23 -25.27
C SER A 719 -19.20 -16.89 -26.64
N ILE A 720 -19.79 -18.09 -26.77
CA ILE A 720 -19.91 -18.78 -28.06
C ILE A 720 -20.89 -18.02 -28.98
N LEU A 721 -21.95 -17.43 -28.44
CA LEU A 721 -22.86 -16.58 -29.23
C LEU A 721 -22.16 -15.31 -29.72
N ALA A 722 -21.33 -14.66 -28.89
CA ALA A 722 -20.51 -13.53 -29.32
C ALA A 722 -19.57 -13.92 -30.47
N PHE A 723 -18.92 -15.08 -30.35
CA PHE A 723 -18.08 -15.66 -31.40
C PHE A 723 -18.87 -15.90 -32.69
N ALA A 724 -20.08 -16.47 -32.57
CA ALA A 724 -20.98 -16.74 -33.68
C ALA A 724 -21.42 -15.44 -34.39
N MET A 725 -21.81 -14.41 -33.64
CA MET A 725 -22.20 -13.12 -34.19
C MET A 725 -21.04 -12.46 -34.94
N LEU A 726 -19.85 -12.38 -34.33
CA LEU A 726 -18.64 -11.88 -35.00
C LEU A 726 -18.32 -12.68 -36.26
N HIS A 727 -18.37 -14.02 -36.20
CA HIS A 727 -18.12 -14.88 -37.36
C HIS A 727 -19.08 -14.56 -38.52
N SER A 728 -20.38 -14.46 -38.23
CA SER A 728 -21.38 -14.13 -39.26
C SER A 728 -21.20 -12.73 -39.86
N LEU A 729 -20.85 -11.73 -39.03
CA LEU A 729 -20.60 -10.36 -39.48
C LEU A 729 -19.35 -10.26 -40.35
N LEU A 730 -18.26 -10.92 -39.94
CA LEU A 730 -17.00 -10.92 -40.68
C LEU A 730 -17.17 -11.54 -42.07
N GLU A 731 -17.82 -12.70 -42.18
CA GLU A 731 -18.08 -13.32 -43.48
C GLU A 731 -19.07 -12.51 -44.34
N LEU A 732 -20.14 -11.94 -43.74
CA LEU A 732 -21.11 -11.14 -44.47
C LEU A 732 -20.48 -9.87 -45.05
N LEU A 733 -19.77 -9.10 -44.22
CA LEU A 733 -19.31 -7.76 -44.58
C LEU A 733 -18.00 -7.78 -45.37
N TYR A 734 -17.20 -8.83 -45.27
CA TYR A 734 -15.96 -8.94 -46.03
C TYR A 734 -16.03 -9.91 -47.20
N GLY A 735 -17.11 -10.70 -47.30
CA GLY A 735 -17.49 -11.39 -48.53
C GLY A 735 -16.59 -12.53 -48.96
N GLU A 736 -15.84 -13.14 -48.04
CA GLU A 736 -15.06 -14.35 -48.33
C GLU A 736 -15.35 -15.40 -47.25
N PRO A 737 -15.51 -16.69 -47.62
CA PRO A 737 -15.51 -17.78 -46.65
C PRO A 737 -14.21 -17.72 -45.84
N TRP A 738 -14.31 -17.70 -44.53
CA TRP A 738 -13.11 -17.67 -43.71
C TRP A 738 -12.35 -18.99 -43.88
N ASN A 739 -11.10 -18.90 -44.35
CA ASN A 739 -10.26 -20.06 -44.67
C ASN A 739 -9.40 -20.46 -43.45
N TRP A 740 -9.62 -21.68 -42.96
CA TRP A 740 -9.07 -22.22 -41.71
C TRP A 740 -7.73 -22.95 -41.95
N SER A 741 -6.71 -22.25 -42.42
CA SER A 741 -5.50 -22.89 -42.97
C SER A 741 -4.48 -23.39 -41.93
N ASP A 742 -4.93 -24.00 -40.82
CA ASP A 742 -4.04 -24.77 -39.93
C ASP A 742 -4.77 -26.04 -39.47
N ASP A 743 -4.21 -27.22 -39.76
CA ASP A 743 -4.82 -28.54 -39.52
C ASP A 743 -5.20 -28.78 -38.04
N ARG A 744 -4.73 -27.92 -37.12
CA ARG A 744 -4.95 -28.03 -35.68
C ARG A 744 -6.16 -27.24 -35.15
N SER A 745 -6.84 -26.44 -35.98
CA SER A 745 -7.87 -25.49 -35.53
C SER A 745 -9.13 -25.49 -36.39
N ARG A 746 -9.67 -26.67 -36.71
CA ARG A 746 -10.96 -26.78 -37.42
C ARG A 746 -12.12 -26.34 -36.53
N LEU A 747 -13.01 -25.51 -37.05
CA LEU A 747 -14.22 -25.11 -36.33
C LEU A 747 -15.26 -26.23 -36.23
N ALA A 748 -15.90 -26.35 -35.07
CA ALA A 748 -17.07 -27.19 -34.84
C ALA A 748 -18.36 -26.44 -35.21
N CYS A 749 -18.43 -25.84 -36.38
CA CYS A 749 -19.60 -25.05 -36.79
C CYS A 749 -20.29 -25.59 -38.04
N HIS A 750 -21.55 -25.24 -38.20
CA HIS A 750 -22.26 -25.34 -39.47
C HIS A 750 -22.53 -23.94 -40.02
N VAL A 751 -22.05 -23.66 -41.23
CA VAL A 751 -22.21 -22.34 -41.88
C VAL A 751 -23.07 -22.48 -43.13
N VAL A 752 -24.14 -21.71 -43.20
CA VAL A 752 -24.97 -21.55 -44.40
C VAL A 752 -24.72 -20.16 -44.97
N ARG A 753 -24.26 -20.11 -46.22
CA ARG A 753 -24.03 -18.87 -46.96
C ARG A 753 -25.07 -18.79 -48.05
N ILE A 754 -25.78 -17.67 -48.12
CA ILE A 754 -26.77 -17.42 -49.17
C ILE A 754 -26.12 -16.44 -50.16
N PRO A 755 -25.63 -16.96 -51.31
CA PRO A 755 -24.80 -16.19 -52.26
C PRO A 755 -25.61 -15.29 -53.19
N ASP A 756 -24.88 -14.41 -53.88
CA ASP A 756 -25.34 -13.65 -55.05
C ASP A 756 -25.67 -14.58 -56.25
N THR A 757 -26.58 -14.12 -57.10
CA THR A 757 -26.78 -14.59 -58.49
C THR A 757 -25.63 -14.21 -59.46
N LYS A 758 -24.70 -13.32 -59.10
CA LYS A 758 -23.47 -12.98 -59.85
C LYS A 758 -22.28 -12.72 -58.92
N PRO A 759 -21.19 -13.51 -58.97
CA PRO A 759 -20.02 -13.28 -58.12
C PRO A 759 -19.17 -12.11 -58.62
N ASP A 760 -18.83 -11.14 -57.75
CA ASP A 760 -17.75 -10.17 -57.98
C ASP A 760 -16.47 -10.73 -57.35
N THR A 761 -15.46 -11.01 -58.18
CA THR A 761 -14.18 -11.61 -57.74
C THR A 761 -13.21 -10.52 -57.30
N LYS A 762 -13.04 -10.31 -56.00
CA LYS A 762 -11.91 -9.54 -55.44
C LYS A 762 -11.24 -10.32 -54.31
N GLY A 763 -9.92 -10.17 -54.26
CA GLY A 763 -8.99 -11.12 -53.65
C GLY A 763 -9.10 -11.32 -52.12
N PRO A 764 -8.46 -12.39 -51.61
CA PRO A 764 -8.70 -12.93 -50.28
C PRO A 764 -8.23 -12.02 -49.15
N ILE A 765 -8.98 -12.03 -48.04
CA ILE A 765 -8.53 -11.51 -46.75
C ILE A 765 -7.38 -12.40 -46.26
N ALA A 766 -6.38 -11.80 -45.60
CA ALA A 766 -5.44 -12.55 -44.78
C ALA A 766 -6.23 -13.36 -43.74
N SER A 767 -6.06 -14.69 -43.68
CA SER A 767 -6.78 -15.58 -42.78
C SER A 767 -6.86 -15.01 -41.36
N ILE A 768 -8.07 -14.67 -40.88
CA ILE A 768 -8.27 -14.27 -39.48
C ILE A 768 -7.82 -15.45 -38.61
N LYS A 769 -7.12 -15.20 -37.50
CA LYS A 769 -6.66 -16.27 -36.60
C LYS A 769 -7.71 -16.52 -35.53
N VAL A 770 -7.91 -17.78 -35.14
CA VAL A 770 -8.78 -18.16 -34.02
C VAL A 770 -8.38 -17.42 -32.73
N ASP A 771 -7.09 -17.25 -32.50
CA ASP A 771 -6.54 -16.50 -31.36
C ASP A 771 -7.07 -15.06 -31.29
N TRP A 772 -7.19 -14.40 -32.44
CA TRP A 772 -7.74 -13.05 -32.49
C TRP A 772 -9.24 -13.05 -32.14
N MET A 773 -10.02 -13.97 -32.70
CA MET A 773 -11.45 -14.10 -32.35
C MET A 773 -11.65 -14.42 -30.88
N ALA A 774 -10.83 -15.29 -30.30
CA ALA A 774 -10.91 -15.62 -28.88
C ALA A 774 -10.70 -14.38 -28.00
N ASN A 775 -9.71 -13.56 -28.35
CA ASN A 775 -9.38 -12.31 -27.66
C ASN A 775 -10.41 -11.18 -27.93
N ALA A 776 -11.04 -11.15 -29.11
CA ALA A 776 -12.12 -10.23 -29.43
C ALA A 776 -13.36 -10.50 -28.56
N VAL A 777 -13.70 -11.78 -28.35
CA VAL A 777 -14.79 -12.16 -27.43
C VAL A 777 -14.47 -11.76 -25.99
N LEU A 778 -13.23 -11.95 -25.52
CA LEU A 778 -12.81 -11.44 -24.20
C LEU A 778 -13.04 -9.93 -24.08
N ALA A 779 -12.67 -9.15 -25.10
CA ALA A 779 -12.88 -7.70 -25.10
C ALA A 779 -14.36 -7.34 -25.06
N ILE A 780 -15.21 -8.03 -25.81
CA ILE A 780 -16.67 -7.84 -25.82
C ILE A 780 -17.27 -8.10 -24.43
N GLU A 781 -16.85 -9.16 -23.75
CA GLU A 781 -17.31 -9.47 -22.38
C GLU A 781 -16.85 -8.42 -21.36
N GLN A 782 -15.66 -7.83 -21.56
CA GLN A 782 -15.17 -6.74 -20.72
C GLN A 782 -15.99 -5.45 -20.95
N LEU A 783 -16.38 -5.14 -22.19
CA LEU A 783 -17.30 -4.01 -22.48
C LEU A 783 -18.63 -4.17 -21.74
N MET A 784 -19.18 -5.39 -21.70
CA MET A 784 -20.42 -5.69 -20.97
C MET A 784 -20.28 -5.71 -19.45
N THR A 785 -19.06 -5.56 -18.91
CA THR A 785 -18.75 -5.69 -17.47
C THR A 785 -19.07 -7.06 -16.85
N THR A 786 -19.35 -8.06 -17.67
CA THR A 786 -19.56 -9.44 -17.20
C THR A 786 -18.23 -10.12 -16.88
N GLY A 787 -17.19 -9.75 -17.63
CA GLY A 787 -15.90 -10.45 -17.62
C GLY A 787 -16.03 -11.90 -18.08
N GLY A 788 -14.96 -12.67 -17.92
CA GLY A 788 -14.89 -14.06 -18.37
C GLY A 788 -13.48 -14.47 -18.74
N GLY A 789 -13.30 -15.74 -19.02
CA GLY A 789 -12.06 -16.30 -19.54
C GLY A 789 -12.24 -16.85 -20.96
N TRP A 790 -11.14 -17.21 -21.60
CA TRP A 790 -11.17 -17.59 -23.03
C TRP A 790 -11.69 -19.00 -23.31
N GLN A 791 -11.92 -19.81 -22.28
CA GLN A 791 -12.23 -21.24 -22.44
C GLN A 791 -13.55 -21.49 -23.18
N ASP A 792 -14.52 -20.59 -23.09
CA ASP A 792 -15.88 -20.82 -23.60
C ASP A 792 -15.91 -20.73 -25.12
N GLN A 793 -15.40 -19.62 -25.65
CA GLN A 793 -15.26 -19.43 -27.09
C GLN A 793 -14.27 -20.40 -27.73
N VAL A 794 -13.16 -20.73 -27.08
CA VAL A 794 -12.22 -21.74 -27.61
C VAL A 794 -12.81 -23.15 -27.53
N GLY A 795 -13.47 -23.48 -26.42
CA GLY A 795 -14.01 -24.81 -26.15
C GLY A 795 -15.16 -25.19 -27.07
N GLY A 796 -16.08 -24.26 -27.32
CA GLY A 796 -17.23 -24.47 -28.20
C GLY A 796 -16.95 -24.25 -29.69
N ALA A 797 -15.97 -23.40 -30.05
CA ALA A 797 -15.77 -23.06 -31.45
C ALA A 797 -14.98 -24.11 -32.25
N LEU A 798 -14.09 -24.87 -31.62
CA LEU A 798 -13.20 -25.81 -32.34
C LEU A 798 -13.71 -27.26 -32.25
N VAL A 799 -13.23 -28.17 -33.12
CA VAL A 799 -13.59 -29.62 -33.15
C VAL A 799 -12.78 -30.48 -32.17
N GLY A 800 -13.42 -31.47 -31.55
CA GLY A 800 -12.78 -32.52 -30.73
C GLY A 800 -12.52 -32.15 -29.27
N MET A 801 -12.32 -33.14 -28.40
CA MET A 801 -11.91 -32.87 -27.01
C MET A 801 -10.45 -32.42 -26.98
N ARG A 802 -10.11 -31.35 -26.25
CA ARG A 802 -8.75 -30.80 -26.31
C ARG A 802 -8.30 -30.13 -25.01
N LEU A 803 -6.99 -30.20 -24.78
CA LEU A 803 -6.30 -29.36 -23.81
C LEU A 803 -5.85 -28.09 -24.52
N SER A 804 -6.44 -26.97 -24.12
CA SER A 804 -6.07 -25.64 -24.59
C SER A 804 -5.21 -24.98 -23.53
N SER A 805 -4.11 -24.35 -23.93
CA SER A 805 -3.29 -23.56 -23.01
C SER A 805 -2.92 -22.21 -23.59
N SER A 806 -2.81 -21.21 -22.73
CA SER A 806 -2.43 -19.86 -23.13
C SER A 806 -1.01 -19.54 -22.66
N SER A 807 -0.19 -18.91 -23.49
CA SER A 807 1.06 -18.31 -23.01
C SER A 807 0.76 -16.92 -22.42
N PRO A 808 1.39 -16.54 -21.29
CA PRO A 808 1.22 -15.21 -20.72
C PRO A 808 1.52 -14.13 -21.76
N GLY A 809 0.72 -13.07 -21.72
CA GLY A 809 1.03 -11.83 -22.42
C GLY A 809 2.23 -11.13 -21.80
N CYS A 810 2.25 -11.03 -20.47
CA CYS A 810 3.27 -10.36 -19.69
C CYS A 810 4.13 -11.40 -18.95
N ASN A 811 5.32 -11.74 -19.48
CA ASN A 811 6.25 -12.60 -18.76
C ASN A 811 6.91 -11.82 -17.60
N ARG A 812 6.56 -12.16 -16.35
CA ARG A 812 7.13 -11.54 -15.13
C ARG A 812 8.65 -11.78 -14.91
N PHE A 813 9.28 -12.66 -15.69
CA PHE A 813 10.61 -13.21 -15.36
C PHE A 813 11.64 -13.25 -16.51
N GLN A 814 11.49 -12.44 -17.56
CA GLN A 814 12.52 -12.27 -18.59
C GLN A 814 12.79 -10.79 -18.87
N SER A 815 14.04 -10.46 -19.22
CA SER A 815 14.49 -9.11 -19.57
C SER A 815 13.76 -8.50 -20.77
N GLU A 816 13.08 -9.33 -21.57
CA GLU A 816 12.23 -8.92 -22.69
C GLU A 816 10.76 -9.09 -22.34
N ILE A 817 10.15 -8.03 -21.81
CA ILE A 817 8.71 -8.02 -21.50
C ILE A 817 7.94 -7.87 -22.82
N ARG A 818 7.07 -8.83 -23.13
CA ARG A 818 6.10 -8.75 -24.23
C ARG A 818 4.81 -8.03 -23.78
N ASP A 819 4.92 -6.82 -23.24
CA ASP A 819 3.80 -6.08 -22.61
C ASP A 819 2.62 -5.82 -23.58
N GLU A 820 2.83 -5.99 -24.88
CA GLU A 820 1.86 -5.70 -25.95
C GLU A 820 1.12 -6.94 -26.49
N ALA A 821 1.14 -8.05 -25.74
CA ALA A 821 0.52 -9.29 -26.18
C ALA A 821 -0.66 -9.70 -25.29
N LEU A 822 -1.83 -9.84 -25.92
CA LEU A 822 -2.88 -10.72 -25.38
C LEU A 822 -2.43 -12.19 -25.44
N PRO A 823 -3.09 -13.08 -24.69
CA PRO A 823 -2.74 -14.49 -24.69
C PRO A 823 -2.78 -15.07 -26.11
N SER A 824 -1.78 -15.88 -26.44
CA SER A 824 -1.78 -16.78 -27.61
C SER A 824 -1.98 -18.21 -27.16
N TYR A 825 -2.58 -19.01 -28.03
CA TYR A 825 -3.14 -20.30 -27.63
C TYR A 825 -2.43 -21.46 -28.31
N ALA A 826 -2.26 -22.54 -27.55
CA ALA A 826 -1.81 -23.83 -28.03
C ALA A 826 -2.90 -24.87 -27.77
N TYR A 827 -3.22 -25.66 -28.80
CA TYR A 827 -4.30 -26.63 -28.78
C TYR A 827 -3.74 -28.05 -28.95
N HIS A 828 -4.12 -28.95 -28.04
CA HIS A 828 -3.77 -30.37 -28.10
C HIS A 828 -5.05 -31.21 -28.13
N VAL A 829 -5.43 -31.68 -29.32
CA VAL A 829 -6.67 -32.46 -29.53
C VAL A 829 -6.44 -33.92 -29.16
N LEU A 830 -7.39 -34.53 -28.46
CA LEU A 830 -7.42 -35.96 -28.19
C LEU A 830 -7.91 -36.74 -29.40
N SER A 831 -7.27 -37.87 -29.68
CA SER A 831 -7.71 -38.82 -30.69
C SER A 831 -8.49 -39.94 -30.03
N PHE A 832 -9.72 -40.19 -30.50
CA PHE A 832 -10.53 -41.34 -30.14
C PHE A 832 -10.88 -42.12 -31.41
N THR A 833 -10.84 -43.44 -31.33
CA THR A 833 -11.50 -44.33 -32.28
C THR A 833 -13.01 -44.13 -32.23
N ASP A 834 -13.74 -44.56 -33.27
CA ASP A 834 -15.19 -44.39 -33.31
C ASP A 834 -15.90 -45.17 -32.20
N ASP A 835 -15.41 -46.38 -31.86
CA ASP A 835 -15.90 -47.17 -30.74
C ASP A 835 -15.68 -46.46 -29.38
N GLU A 836 -14.53 -45.82 -29.21
CA GLU A 836 -14.24 -45.02 -28.01
C GLU A 836 -15.14 -43.79 -27.90
N LYS A 837 -15.47 -43.11 -29.01
CA LYS A 837 -16.43 -41.98 -28.99
C LYS A 837 -17.81 -42.44 -28.54
N VAL A 838 -18.27 -43.57 -29.06
CA VAL A 838 -19.56 -44.17 -28.68
C VAL A 838 -19.55 -44.53 -27.19
N LEU A 839 -18.52 -45.24 -26.73
CA LEU A 839 -18.38 -45.61 -25.32
C LEU A 839 -18.30 -44.39 -24.40
N PHE A 840 -17.51 -43.37 -24.76
CA PHE A 840 -17.41 -42.13 -24.02
C PHE A 840 -18.79 -41.46 -23.87
N ASN A 841 -19.54 -41.31 -24.97
CA ASN A 841 -20.90 -40.78 -24.94
C ASN A 841 -21.84 -41.61 -24.06
N HIS A 842 -21.70 -42.94 -24.02
CA HIS A 842 -22.49 -43.78 -23.11
C HIS A 842 -22.12 -43.59 -21.63
N ARG A 843 -20.88 -43.18 -21.33
CA ARG A 843 -20.39 -43.00 -19.96
C ARG A 843 -20.59 -41.59 -19.40
N ILE A 844 -20.76 -40.55 -20.22
CA ILE A 844 -20.94 -39.17 -19.71
C ILE A 844 -22.41 -38.83 -19.45
N VAL A 845 -22.80 -38.56 -18.20
CA VAL A 845 -24.12 -38.01 -17.87
C VAL A 845 -24.03 -36.52 -17.56
N CYS A 846 -25.00 -35.73 -18.00
CA CYS A 846 -25.10 -34.29 -17.74
C CYS A 846 -26.45 -34.02 -17.05
N VAL A 847 -26.42 -33.43 -15.86
CA VAL A 847 -27.60 -33.18 -15.03
C VAL A 847 -27.75 -31.69 -14.79
N PHE A 848 -28.87 -31.11 -15.24
CA PHE A 848 -29.17 -29.72 -14.97
C PHE A 848 -29.58 -29.53 -13.51
N THR A 849 -28.99 -28.54 -12.84
CA THR A 849 -29.21 -28.27 -11.41
C THR A 849 -30.56 -27.61 -11.12
N GLY A 850 -31.29 -27.17 -12.13
CA GLY A 850 -32.51 -26.36 -11.98
C GLY A 850 -32.23 -24.89 -11.67
N THR A 851 -30.96 -24.50 -11.53
CA THR A 851 -30.56 -23.12 -11.21
C THR A 851 -29.60 -22.57 -12.26
N CYS A 852 -29.95 -21.42 -12.84
CA CYS A 852 -29.05 -20.65 -13.70
C CYS A 852 -28.46 -19.47 -12.93
N ARG A 853 -27.17 -19.18 -13.14
CA ARG A 853 -26.50 -18.04 -12.50
C ARG A 853 -25.55 -17.36 -13.47
N LEU A 854 -25.47 -16.03 -13.35
CA LEU A 854 -24.45 -15.25 -14.05
C LEU A 854 -23.09 -15.44 -13.35
N ALA A 855 -22.03 -15.62 -14.14
CA ALA A 855 -20.68 -15.85 -13.64
C ALA A 855 -20.06 -14.62 -12.93
N LYS A 856 -20.64 -13.42 -13.11
CA LYS A 856 -20.06 -12.13 -12.71
C LYS A 856 -19.63 -12.09 -11.24
N GLY A 857 -20.48 -12.49 -10.30
CA GLY A 857 -20.15 -12.43 -8.87
C GLY A 857 -18.99 -13.34 -8.45
N VAL A 858 -18.88 -14.53 -9.05
CA VAL A 858 -17.75 -15.45 -8.79
C VAL A 858 -16.49 -14.93 -9.50
N CYS A 859 -16.62 -14.41 -10.71
CA CYS A 859 -15.54 -13.83 -11.49
C CYS A 859 -14.88 -12.66 -10.75
N ASP A 860 -15.66 -11.68 -10.31
CA ASP A 860 -15.17 -10.52 -9.56
C ASP A 860 -14.42 -10.95 -8.29
N SER A 861 -14.94 -11.98 -7.61
CA SER A 861 -14.34 -12.51 -6.39
C SER A 861 -13.00 -13.20 -6.65
N VAL A 862 -12.92 -14.11 -7.62
CA VAL A 862 -11.68 -14.83 -7.96
C VAL A 862 -10.63 -13.88 -8.51
N VAL A 863 -11.02 -12.95 -9.41
CA VAL A 863 -10.11 -11.97 -10.01
C VAL A 863 -9.51 -11.03 -8.97
N ALA A 864 -10.34 -10.45 -8.10
CA ALA A 864 -9.85 -9.55 -7.06
C ALA A 864 -8.94 -10.28 -6.06
N THR A 865 -9.30 -11.51 -5.71
CA THR A 865 -8.54 -12.36 -4.78
C THR A 865 -7.19 -12.77 -5.36
N TRP A 866 -7.15 -13.12 -6.66
CA TRP A 866 -5.91 -13.36 -7.38
C TRP A 866 -5.02 -12.12 -7.40
N GLN A 867 -5.56 -10.94 -7.72
CA GLN A 867 -4.77 -9.69 -7.74
C GLN A 867 -4.17 -9.37 -6.36
N ARG A 868 -4.87 -9.70 -5.26
CA ARG A 868 -4.35 -9.61 -3.88
C ARG A 868 -3.34 -10.70 -3.49
N ARG A 869 -3.11 -11.71 -4.34
CA ARG A 869 -2.21 -12.85 -4.10
C ARG A 869 -2.55 -13.62 -2.81
N GLU A 870 -3.84 -13.79 -2.51
CA GLU A 870 -4.24 -14.61 -1.37
C GLU A 870 -3.80 -16.07 -1.60
N VAL A 871 -3.09 -16.64 -0.60
CA VAL A 871 -2.31 -17.88 -0.72
C VAL A 871 -3.15 -19.07 -1.23
N GLY A 872 -4.42 -19.18 -0.79
CA GLY A 872 -5.31 -20.26 -1.20
C GLY A 872 -5.67 -20.26 -2.69
N VAL A 873 -6.04 -19.09 -3.24
CA VAL A 873 -6.48 -18.97 -4.64
C VAL A 873 -5.33 -19.18 -5.62
N ALA A 874 -4.13 -18.69 -5.29
CA ALA A 874 -2.96 -18.85 -6.15
C ALA A 874 -2.57 -20.34 -6.31
N SER A 875 -2.56 -21.09 -5.20
CA SER A 875 -2.29 -22.53 -5.23
C SER A 875 -3.40 -23.28 -5.96
N ALA A 876 -4.68 -22.94 -5.71
CA ALA A 876 -5.82 -23.59 -6.34
C ALA A 876 -5.81 -23.43 -7.88
N LEU A 877 -5.50 -22.23 -8.41
CA LEU A 877 -5.39 -22.02 -9.86
C LEU A 877 -4.26 -22.84 -10.50
N SER A 878 -3.10 -22.92 -9.84
CA SER A 878 -1.97 -23.74 -10.31
C SER A 878 -2.31 -25.23 -10.31
N ASN A 879 -2.94 -25.71 -9.24
CA ASN A 879 -3.39 -27.09 -9.12
C ASN A 879 -4.48 -27.42 -10.16
N SER A 880 -5.39 -26.48 -10.45
CA SER A 880 -6.43 -26.62 -11.47
C SER A 880 -5.83 -26.86 -12.86
N ALA A 881 -4.85 -26.04 -13.27
CA ALA A 881 -4.13 -26.23 -14.54
C ALA A 881 -3.38 -27.58 -14.60
N THR A 882 -2.78 -28.00 -13.47
CA THR A 882 -2.08 -29.28 -13.36
C THR A 882 -3.04 -30.46 -13.54
N ILE A 883 -4.22 -30.40 -12.91
CA ILE A 883 -5.24 -31.44 -13.05
C ILE A 883 -5.76 -31.51 -14.49
N ALA A 884 -5.96 -30.38 -15.17
CA ALA A 884 -6.35 -30.39 -16.58
C ALA A 884 -5.36 -31.15 -17.47
N THR A 885 -4.06 -30.94 -17.24
CA THR A 885 -2.99 -31.67 -17.94
C THR A 885 -3.00 -33.16 -17.59
N LYS A 886 -3.18 -33.51 -16.31
CA LYS A 886 -3.27 -34.93 -15.89
C LYS A 886 -4.47 -35.65 -16.50
N VAL A 887 -5.63 -34.99 -16.59
CA VAL A 887 -6.82 -35.57 -17.21
C VAL A 887 -6.58 -35.77 -18.72
N TYR A 888 -5.93 -34.82 -19.38
CA TYR A 888 -5.52 -34.98 -20.78
C TYR A 888 -4.56 -36.17 -20.97
N ASP A 889 -3.55 -36.29 -20.10
CA ASP A 889 -2.57 -37.39 -20.14
C ASP A 889 -3.24 -38.75 -19.91
N ALA A 890 -4.16 -38.85 -18.95
CA ALA A 890 -4.91 -40.07 -18.66
C ALA A 890 -5.76 -40.51 -19.87
N LEU A 891 -6.31 -39.57 -20.63
CA LEU A 891 -7.10 -39.88 -21.83
C LEU A 891 -6.24 -40.14 -23.07
N SER A 892 -5.06 -39.52 -23.18
CA SER A 892 -4.19 -39.60 -24.37
C SER A 892 -3.24 -40.79 -24.39
N LYS A 893 -2.83 -41.31 -23.23
CA LYS A 893 -1.88 -42.43 -23.14
C LYS A 893 -2.52 -43.73 -23.59
N ASP A 894 -1.87 -44.40 -24.55
CA ASP A 894 -2.12 -45.81 -24.84
C ASP A 894 -1.37 -46.67 -23.81
N HIS A 895 -2.08 -47.14 -22.79
CA HIS A 895 -1.51 -48.00 -21.74
C HIS A 895 -1.46 -49.48 -22.14
N GLY A 896 -1.43 -49.82 -23.44
CA GLY A 896 -1.50 -51.19 -23.92
C GLY A 896 -2.92 -51.75 -23.74
N ASN A 897 -3.07 -52.98 -23.23
CA ASN A 897 -4.37 -53.66 -23.07
C ASN A 897 -5.40 -52.98 -22.11
N GLN A 898 -5.15 -51.77 -21.62
CA GLN A 898 -6.12 -51.03 -20.80
C GLN A 898 -7.07 -50.22 -21.70
N GLY A 899 -8.31 -50.70 -21.85
CA GLY A 899 -9.35 -50.02 -22.63
C GLY A 899 -9.80 -48.68 -22.02
N LEU A 900 -10.62 -47.92 -22.75
CA LEU A 900 -11.13 -46.60 -22.34
C LEU A 900 -11.78 -46.59 -20.93
N GLU A 901 -12.42 -47.68 -20.50
CA GLU A 901 -13.02 -47.79 -19.16
C GLU A 901 -12.00 -47.56 -18.03
N ALA A 902 -10.78 -48.12 -18.15
CA ALA A 902 -9.75 -47.95 -17.12
C ALA A 902 -9.27 -46.49 -17.06
N ARG A 903 -9.10 -45.85 -18.23
CA ARG A 903 -8.75 -44.42 -18.34
C ARG A 903 -9.87 -43.53 -17.76
N LEU A 904 -11.14 -43.86 -18.00
CA LEU A 904 -12.27 -43.11 -17.44
C LEU A 904 -12.34 -43.21 -15.91
N ALA A 905 -11.99 -44.35 -15.32
CA ALA A 905 -11.88 -44.50 -13.88
C ALA A 905 -10.75 -43.62 -13.29
N GLU A 906 -9.59 -43.57 -13.93
CA GLU A 906 -8.49 -42.66 -13.54
C GLU A 906 -8.92 -41.18 -13.62
N VAL A 907 -9.59 -40.80 -14.72
CA VAL A 907 -10.15 -39.45 -14.87
C VAL A 907 -11.16 -39.15 -13.77
N GLY A 908 -12.01 -40.10 -13.40
CA GLY A 908 -12.96 -39.96 -12.28
C GLY A 908 -12.26 -39.51 -10.98
N VAL A 909 -11.16 -40.18 -10.62
CA VAL A 909 -10.35 -39.81 -9.44
C VAL A 909 -9.80 -38.38 -9.55
N LEU A 910 -9.26 -38.02 -10.71
CA LEU A 910 -8.73 -36.67 -10.96
C LEU A 910 -9.80 -35.59 -10.87
N LEU A 911 -11.02 -35.87 -11.31
CA LEU A 911 -12.16 -34.94 -11.23
C LEU A 911 -12.65 -34.74 -9.80
N GLU A 912 -12.60 -35.78 -8.95
CA GLU A 912 -12.88 -35.61 -7.50
C GLU A 912 -11.83 -34.72 -6.82
N MET A 913 -10.55 -34.86 -7.20
CA MET A 913 -9.50 -33.94 -6.75
C MET A 913 -9.75 -32.51 -7.27
N HIS A 914 -10.19 -32.37 -8.52
CA HIS A 914 -10.53 -31.07 -9.11
C HIS A 914 -11.65 -30.38 -8.33
N LYS A 915 -12.68 -31.10 -7.88
CA LYS A 915 -13.73 -30.52 -7.03
C LYS A 915 -13.17 -29.92 -5.75
N HIS A 916 -12.20 -30.58 -5.11
CA HIS A 916 -11.60 -30.08 -3.87
C HIS A 916 -10.86 -28.77 -4.13
N VAL A 917 -10.08 -28.72 -5.23
CA VAL A 917 -9.41 -27.50 -5.69
C VAL A 917 -10.41 -26.38 -6.01
N GLN A 918 -11.55 -26.69 -6.63
CA GLN A 918 -12.60 -25.70 -6.90
C GLN A 918 -13.20 -25.11 -5.60
N ARG A 919 -13.33 -25.90 -4.53
CA ARG A 919 -13.79 -25.40 -3.22
C ARG A 919 -12.77 -24.47 -2.57
N GLU A 920 -11.47 -24.78 -2.69
CA GLU A 920 -10.39 -23.90 -2.24
C GLU A 920 -10.35 -22.58 -3.02
N LEU A 921 -10.67 -22.65 -4.32
CA LEU A 921 -10.74 -21.46 -5.18
C LEU A 921 -11.87 -20.52 -4.74
N TRP A 922 -13.07 -21.06 -4.54
CA TRP A 922 -14.20 -20.29 -4.03
C TRP A 922 -15.25 -21.22 -3.41
N PRO A 923 -15.52 -21.13 -2.09
CA PRO A 923 -16.42 -22.07 -1.41
C PRO A 923 -17.83 -22.14 -2.00
N SER A 924 -18.36 -21.01 -2.50
CA SER A 924 -19.73 -20.95 -3.04
C SER A 924 -19.90 -21.64 -4.40
N ILE A 925 -18.82 -22.12 -5.05
CA ILE A 925 -18.90 -22.93 -6.28
C ILE A 925 -19.75 -24.18 -6.05
N GLU A 926 -19.72 -24.74 -4.85
CA GLU A 926 -20.57 -25.87 -4.48
C GLU A 926 -21.73 -25.39 -3.62
N SER A 927 -22.87 -25.12 -4.26
CA SER A 927 -24.10 -24.77 -3.55
C SER A 927 -24.81 -26.02 -3.00
N PRO A 928 -25.73 -25.90 -2.03
CA PRO A 928 -26.46 -27.04 -1.49
C PRO A 928 -27.15 -27.91 -2.56
N SER A 929 -27.70 -27.30 -3.62
CA SER A 929 -28.30 -28.04 -4.75
C SER A 929 -27.25 -28.85 -5.53
N VAL A 930 -26.06 -28.29 -5.72
CA VAL A 930 -24.95 -28.99 -6.39
C VAL A 930 -24.44 -30.13 -5.52
N THR A 931 -24.27 -29.93 -4.21
CA THR A 931 -23.89 -31.00 -3.27
C THR A 931 -24.90 -32.14 -3.29
N ALA A 932 -26.20 -31.84 -3.26
CA ALA A 932 -27.24 -32.87 -3.32
C ALA A 932 -27.16 -33.71 -4.62
N ILE A 933 -26.86 -33.08 -5.75
CA ILE A 933 -26.67 -33.79 -7.03
C ILE A 933 -25.39 -34.63 -7.01
N TYR A 934 -24.28 -34.09 -6.46
CA TYR A 934 -23.06 -34.88 -6.28
C TYR A 934 -23.28 -36.11 -5.40
N ASP A 935 -24.01 -35.97 -4.28
CA ASP A 935 -24.35 -37.07 -3.39
C ASP A 935 -25.23 -38.12 -4.08
N ALA A 936 -26.20 -37.69 -4.88
CA ALA A 936 -27.08 -38.57 -5.65
C ALA A 936 -26.33 -39.34 -6.75
N LEU A 937 -25.35 -38.70 -7.40
CA LEU A 937 -24.56 -39.33 -8.47
C LEU A 937 -23.40 -40.19 -7.96
N ARG A 938 -22.92 -39.97 -6.72
CA ARG A 938 -21.77 -40.68 -6.13
C ARG A 938 -21.78 -42.21 -6.29
N PRO A 939 -22.89 -42.95 -6.04
CA PRO A 939 -22.88 -44.40 -6.18
C PRO A 939 -22.81 -44.87 -7.65
N PHE A 940 -23.15 -44.02 -8.61
CA PHE A 940 -23.28 -44.37 -10.02
C PHE A 940 -22.10 -43.91 -10.89
N CYS A 941 -21.28 -43.00 -10.39
CA CYS A 941 -20.18 -42.39 -11.13
C CYS A 941 -18.80 -42.79 -10.57
N GLU A 942 -17.79 -42.83 -11.45
CA GLU A 942 -16.36 -42.86 -11.12
C GLU A 942 -15.87 -41.49 -10.63
N GLY A 943 -16.46 -40.41 -11.17
CA GLY A 943 -16.24 -39.05 -10.70
C GLY A 943 -17.25 -38.07 -11.29
N THR A 944 -17.42 -36.92 -10.63
CA THR A 944 -18.31 -35.84 -11.10
C THR A 944 -17.62 -34.47 -11.07
N PHE A 945 -18.19 -33.46 -11.73
CA PHE A 945 -17.74 -32.06 -11.68
C PHE A 945 -18.87 -31.10 -12.10
N ILE A 946 -18.71 -29.81 -11.84
CA ILE A 946 -19.66 -28.76 -12.25
C ILE A 946 -19.07 -27.95 -13.40
N CYS A 947 -19.90 -27.66 -14.40
CA CYS A 947 -19.51 -26.82 -15.54
C CYS A 947 -19.67 -25.32 -15.25
N GLY A 948 -18.84 -24.51 -15.94
CA GLY A 948 -18.89 -23.06 -15.87
C GLY A 948 -18.37 -22.49 -14.54
N ALA A 949 -18.90 -21.35 -14.13
CA ALA A 949 -18.46 -20.62 -12.94
C ALA A 949 -18.88 -21.28 -11.61
N GLY A 950 -19.69 -22.34 -11.63
CA GLY A 950 -20.17 -23.04 -10.45
C GLY A 950 -21.43 -22.43 -9.81
N SER A 951 -21.89 -23.06 -8.73
CA SER A 951 -23.04 -22.69 -7.89
C SER A 951 -24.43 -22.83 -8.55
N GLY A 952 -24.47 -23.32 -9.79
CA GLY A 952 -25.63 -23.59 -10.64
C GLY A 952 -25.17 -24.10 -12.01
N GLY A 953 -26.09 -24.35 -12.95
CA GLY A 953 -25.80 -24.88 -14.28
C GLY A 953 -25.90 -26.40 -14.34
N HIS A 954 -24.89 -27.07 -14.90
CA HIS A 954 -24.88 -28.51 -15.11
C HIS A 954 -23.78 -29.22 -14.30
N VAL A 955 -24.15 -30.33 -13.68
CA VAL A 955 -23.22 -31.30 -13.10
C VAL A 955 -23.01 -32.43 -14.10
N VAL A 956 -21.75 -32.74 -14.38
CA VAL A 956 -21.35 -33.83 -15.27
C VAL A 956 -20.78 -34.97 -14.46
N GLY A 957 -21.11 -36.21 -14.83
CA GLY A 957 -20.60 -37.42 -14.22
C GLY A 957 -20.10 -38.43 -15.23
N ILE A 958 -19.06 -39.18 -14.85
CA ILE A 958 -18.57 -40.34 -15.58
C ILE A 958 -19.20 -41.58 -14.94
N LEU A 959 -20.15 -42.21 -15.60
CA LEU A 959 -20.85 -43.41 -15.14
C LEU A 959 -19.90 -44.60 -15.02
N ARG A 960 -20.10 -45.42 -13.99
CA ARG A 960 -19.37 -46.69 -13.83
C ARG A 960 -19.76 -47.70 -14.92
N PRO A 961 -18.90 -48.68 -15.25
CA PRO A 961 -19.14 -49.62 -16.35
C PRO A 961 -20.47 -50.38 -16.27
N HIS A 962 -20.95 -50.68 -15.05
CA HIS A 962 -22.16 -51.45 -14.79
C HIS A 962 -23.45 -50.62 -14.75
N VAL A 963 -23.36 -49.28 -14.90
CA VAL A 963 -24.52 -48.39 -14.89
C VAL A 963 -24.96 -48.14 -16.32
N ALA A 964 -26.21 -48.49 -16.63
CA ALA A 964 -26.82 -48.26 -17.93
C ALA A 964 -27.62 -46.95 -17.96
N LYS A 965 -27.55 -46.23 -19.08
CA LYS A 965 -28.47 -45.12 -19.37
C LYS A 965 -29.74 -45.69 -19.97
N THR A 966 -30.86 -45.61 -19.24
CA THR A 966 -32.18 -45.84 -19.83
C THR A 966 -32.69 -44.53 -20.42
N SER A 967 -32.98 -44.51 -21.73
CA SER A 967 -33.66 -43.36 -22.34
C SER A 967 -35.02 -43.14 -21.66
N PRO A 968 -35.45 -41.88 -21.43
CA PRO A 968 -36.79 -41.58 -20.93
C PRO A 968 -37.91 -42.21 -21.77
N ASP A 969 -37.68 -42.40 -23.08
CA ASP A 969 -38.66 -42.98 -24.01
C ASP A 969 -38.92 -44.48 -23.84
N VAL A 970 -38.19 -45.16 -22.94
CA VAL A 970 -38.38 -46.59 -22.66
C VAL A 970 -39.14 -46.80 -21.33
N ALA A 971 -39.45 -45.73 -20.60
CA ALA A 971 -40.08 -45.78 -19.27
C ALA A 971 -41.55 -45.32 -19.23
N GLN A 972 -42.18 -45.00 -20.37
CA GLN A 972 -43.62 -44.73 -20.49
C GLN A 972 -44.37 -45.83 -21.22
#